data_AF-A0A9D5VKV1-F1
#
_entry.id   AF-A0A9D5VKV1-F1
#
_cell.length_a   1.000
_cell.length_b   1.000
_cell.length_c   1.000
_cell.angle_alpha   90.00
_cell.angle_beta   90.00
_cell.angle_gamma   90.00
#
_symmetry.space_group_name_H-M   'P 1'
#
loop_
_entity.id
_entity.type
_entity.pdbx_description
1 polymer ?
#
loop_
_entity_poly.entity_id
_entity_poly.type
_entity_poly.pdbx_seq_one_letter_code
_entity_poly.pdbx_strand_id
1 'polypeptide(L)'
;MKKIFFNVVILLGFCASFSTGVVAAPKGDSPIDWKLFFAQLFALEVKKDLRGEFFFRDDLSRRERREKEKALDEKWDYVLRNNFVYTPLSFDYAEQAVKAGATTSEDLYWNRRKIFEDPKNREFVKNLNFNQSISKELQQSPAIKKFLDAIEKQSEHAAKKSGEDFFESEEAKNMIWALTYQGAGASAGVQKVALVFVPGFAAHTIGGYIFEELPISANRYYGREGERPIVMDKGAGIVPVDYREFYRKRNEKEKLFDVLHPVGIELGNTFASNDRGIDFIKDWLLHLPEDYKDTKFILLGYSKGAPIVIDMLKKYPELQQRVLGVVTYAGVLQGTGSTRSVTDKMKEISGGKLEDFEKLLIEKIKCNPEIASKGVTLAMSGMNACLGGAVGFEPLRELLQGFGVDLNLFEERLKGYLEVADVGQVLRGIIDLSNYERIRGTLLHLNDKNYAKNLFVMNLSAITDPSINLRPRGKSYNEARGGISPIVPSLTDEGNIDWKKFSLDAAFLYLSSTEGFKQAPGGLFDAQVELGNSKLLTLDHRPLHVSLTKEEMERMWNDPEIQRVMKERGIGKEKFMAGPRSELIPESVRKHIAGIDLGEILGHHWCAFKQAIKPPAELSKEYPEWQFPRMAYMRAMLQTLAFYNLYQQTVATKEVKQ
;
A
#
# COMPACT_ATOMS: atom_id res chain seq x y z
N MET A 1 55.97 -15.03 -44.28
CA MET A 1 54.89 -15.89 -44.84
C MET A 1 53.56 -15.28 -44.40
N LYS A 2 52.99 -14.31 -45.12
CA LYS A 2 52.11 -14.43 -46.31
C LYS A 2 50.86 -15.30 -46.06
N LYS A 3 49.71 -14.61 -45.93
CA LYS A 3 48.39 -14.80 -46.57
C LYS A 3 47.77 -16.22 -46.64
N ILE A 4 46.49 -16.31 -46.26
CA ILE A 4 45.28 -16.72 -47.03
C ILE A 4 44.10 -16.57 -46.03
N PHE A 5 43.45 -15.41 -45.86
CA PHE A 5 42.29 -14.82 -46.54
C PHE A 5 41.34 -15.68 -47.41
N PHE A 6 40.04 -15.50 -47.10
CA PHE A 6 38.78 -15.65 -47.87
C PHE A 6 38.06 -17.01 -47.97
N ASN A 7 37.01 -17.16 -47.14
CA ASN A 7 35.56 -17.04 -47.49
C ASN A 7 34.79 -17.20 -46.16
N VAL A 8 33.95 -16.26 -45.70
CA VAL A 8 32.58 -16.02 -46.17
C VAL A 8 32.18 -14.57 -45.85
N VAL A 9 31.75 -13.85 -46.89
CA VAL A 9 30.91 -12.64 -46.81
C VAL A 9 29.47 -13.10 -46.97
N ILE A 10 28.60 -12.63 -46.06
CA ILE A 10 27.17 -12.27 -46.17
C ILE A 10 26.53 -12.52 -44.80
N LEU A 11 26.57 -11.50 -43.93
CA LEU A 11 25.44 -10.99 -43.14
C LEU A 11 25.95 -9.79 -42.33
N LEU A 12 26.07 -8.68 -43.06
CA LEU A 12 26.18 -7.35 -42.48
C LEU A 12 24.84 -6.97 -41.83
N GLY A 13 24.92 -6.44 -40.62
CA GLY A 13 24.01 -5.40 -40.17
C GLY A 13 22.98 -5.79 -39.13
N PHE A 14 23.40 -6.01 -37.88
CA PHE A 14 22.63 -5.61 -36.68
C PHE A 14 23.58 -5.43 -35.48
N CYS A 15 24.61 -4.60 -35.64
CA CYS A 15 25.14 -3.86 -34.49
C CYS A 15 24.15 -2.73 -34.21
N ALA A 16 23.10 -3.03 -33.45
CA ALA A 16 22.23 -2.00 -32.89
C ALA A 16 23.07 -1.20 -31.88
N SER A 17 23.52 -0.03 -32.30
CA SER A 17 23.71 1.11 -31.42
C SER A 17 22.48 1.21 -30.50
N PHE A 18 22.64 0.83 -29.24
CA PHE A 18 21.67 1.12 -28.19
C PHE A 18 21.64 2.63 -27.98
N SER A 19 20.92 3.33 -28.87
CA SER A 19 20.39 4.63 -28.55
C SER A 19 19.57 4.47 -27.26
N THR A 20 19.86 5.32 -26.28
CA THR A 20 19.19 5.42 -24.98
C THR A 20 17.75 5.95 -25.09
N GLY A 21 17.05 5.57 -26.17
CA GLY A 21 15.61 5.71 -26.28
C GLY A 21 14.98 4.74 -25.30
N VAL A 22 14.70 5.21 -24.09
CA VAL A 22 13.71 4.59 -23.21
C VAL A 22 12.43 4.48 -24.03
N VAL A 23 12.14 3.28 -24.54
CA VAL A 23 10.88 2.99 -25.21
C VAL A 23 9.82 3.18 -24.13
N ALA A 24 9.13 4.32 -24.16
CA ALA A 24 7.98 4.56 -23.32
C ALA A 24 7.03 3.38 -23.51
N ALA A 25 6.45 2.87 -22.41
CA ALA A 25 5.39 1.88 -22.53
C ALA A 25 4.32 2.42 -23.50
N PRO A 26 3.75 1.60 -24.39
CA PRO A 26 2.69 2.06 -25.26
C PRO A 26 1.65 2.74 -24.38
N LYS A 27 1.36 4.02 -24.64
CA LYS A 27 0.24 4.70 -24.02
C LYS A 27 -0.96 3.80 -24.26
N GLY A 28 -1.49 3.18 -23.20
CA GLY A 28 -2.76 2.51 -23.32
C GLY A 28 -3.78 3.51 -23.85
N ASP A 29 -4.86 3.04 -24.47
CA ASP A 29 -5.93 3.88 -25.00
C ASP A 29 -6.62 4.77 -23.94
N SER A 30 -6.16 4.73 -22.69
CA SER A 30 -6.60 5.63 -21.63
C SER A 30 -6.32 7.08 -21.99
N PRO A 31 -7.34 7.97 -21.94
CA PRO A 31 -7.16 9.40 -22.14
C PRO A 31 -6.40 10.08 -20.99
N ILE A 32 -5.98 9.32 -19.97
CA ILE A 32 -5.31 9.78 -18.76
C ILE A 32 -4.14 8.83 -18.44
N ASP A 33 -2.95 9.39 -18.26
CA ASP A 33 -1.81 8.72 -17.62
C ASP A 33 -1.94 8.88 -16.11
N TRP A 34 -2.62 7.92 -15.47
CA TRP A 34 -2.94 7.95 -14.05
C TRP A 34 -1.71 7.98 -13.15
N LYS A 35 -0.65 7.28 -13.56
CA LYS A 35 0.62 7.24 -12.83
C LYS A 35 1.29 8.61 -12.83
N LEU A 36 1.39 9.26 -13.99
CA LEU A 36 1.94 10.61 -14.08
C LEU A 36 1.04 11.66 -13.41
N PHE A 37 -0.28 11.53 -13.54
CA PHE A 37 -1.22 12.45 -12.90
C PHE A 37 -1.11 12.42 -11.37
N PHE A 38 -1.16 11.22 -10.77
CA PHE A 38 -0.97 11.04 -9.32
C PHE A 38 0.40 11.55 -8.87
N ALA A 39 1.45 11.25 -9.63
CA ALA A 39 2.81 11.71 -9.38
C ALA A 39 2.91 13.24 -9.31
N GLN A 40 2.32 13.95 -10.28
CA GLN A 40 2.31 15.40 -10.34
C GLN A 40 1.53 16.00 -9.16
N LEU A 41 0.36 15.43 -8.82
CA LEU A 41 -0.41 15.82 -7.65
C LEU A 41 0.40 15.63 -6.36
N PHE A 42 1.04 14.48 -6.18
CA PHE A 42 1.84 14.23 -4.99
C PHE A 42 3.01 15.21 -4.87
N ALA A 43 3.72 15.49 -5.96
CA ALA A 43 4.79 16.47 -5.94
C ALA A 43 4.32 17.89 -5.64
N LEU A 44 3.15 18.27 -6.15
CA LEU A 44 2.50 19.54 -5.81
C LEU A 44 2.21 19.60 -4.31
N GLU A 45 1.57 18.57 -3.75
CA GLU A 45 1.19 18.53 -2.34
C GLU A 45 2.40 18.55 -1.40
N VAL A 46 3.51 17.89 -1.77
CA VAL A 46 4.77 18.00 -1.04
C VAL A 46 5.29 19.44 -1.07
N LYS A 47 5.22 20.12 -2.22
CA LYS A 47 5.66 21.52 -2.34
C LYS A 47 4.83 22.43 -1.43
N LYS A 48 3.51 22.23 -1.35
CA LYS A 48 2.61 22.98 -0.46
C LYS A 48 2.91 22.75 1.03
N ASP A 49 3.16 21.50 1.43
CA ASP A 49 3.55 21.18 2.81
C ASP A 49 4.86 21.88 3.18
N LEU A 50 5.86 21.82 2.31
CA LEU A 50 7.16 22.47 2.53
C LEU A 50 7.04 23.99 2.59
N ARG A 51 6.18 24.61 1.76
CA ARG A 51 5.92 26.05 1.83
C ARG A 51 5.41 26.50 3.19
N GLY A 52 4.55 25.70 3.82
CA GLY A 52 4.08 25.94 5.18
C GLY A 52 5.21 25.98 6.19
N GLU A 53 6.25 25.16 6.01
CA GLU A 53 7.41 25.11 6.91
C GLU A 53 8.36 26.31 6.75
N PHE A 54 8.47 26.89 5.55
CA PHE A 54 9.37 28.03 5.31
C PHE A 54 8.79 29.39 5.75
N PHE A 55 7.53 29.43 6.21
CA PHE A 55 6.78 30.64 6.62
C PHE A 55 7.11 31.84 5.72
N PHE A 56 6.55 31.85 4.51
CA PHE A 56 6.57 33.04 3.66
C PHE A 56 5.67 34.10 4.31
N ARG A 57 6.26 34.92 5.18
CA ARG A 57 5.61 36.11 5.71
C ARG A 57 5.55 37.16 4.59
N ASP A 58 4.49 37.95 4.57
CA ASP A 58 4.27 38.97 3.53
C ASP A 58 5.29 40.13 3.61
N ASP A 59 6.03 40.24 4.72
CA ASP A 59 7.00 41.31 5.02
C ASP A 59 8.44 41.01 4.56
N LEU A 60 8.70 39.86 3.92
CA LEU A 60 10.03 39.51 3.43
C LEU A 60 10.49 40.43 2.30
N SER A 61 11.76 40.86 2.35
CA SER A 61 12.37 41.57 1.22
C SER A 61 12.42 40.69 -0.03
N ARG A 62 12.49 41.31 -1.23
CA ARG A 62 12.62 40.56 -2.49
C ARG A 62 13.81 39.59 -2.50
N ARG A 63 14.90 39.95 -1.82
CA ARG A 63 16.10 39.10 -1.71
C ARG A 63 15.84 37.90 -0.82
N GLU A 64 15.31 38.11 0.38
CA GLU A 64 14.98 37.02 1.31
C GLU A 64 13.95 36.07 0.71
N ARG A 65 12.95 36.60 -0.03
CA ARG A 65 11.96 35.79 -0.73
C ARG A 65 12.61 34.86 -1.76
N ARG A 66 13.53 35.38 -2.58
CA ARG A 66 14.29 34.57 -3.55
C ARG A 66 15.17 33.52 -2.89
N GLU A 67 15.84 33.88 -1.78
CA GLU A 67 16.66 32.94 -1.03
C GLU A 67 15.82 31.81 -0.41
N LYS A 68 14.64 32.12 0.14
CA LYS A 68 13.68 31.12 0.64
C LYS A 68 13.06 30.27 -0.47
N GLU A 69 12.71 30.85 -1.61
CA GLU A 69 12.21 30.11 -2.78
C GLU A 69 13.24 29.11 -3.29
N LYS A 70 14.51 29.54 -3.39
CA LYS A 70 15.62 28.65 -3.75
C LYS A 70 15.78 27.51 -2.74
N ALA A 71 15.77 27.82 -1.44
CA ALA A 71 15.87 26.81 -0.39
C ALA A 71 14.67 25.84 -0.38
N LEU A 72 13.46 26.34 -0.68
CA LEU A 72 12.27 25.53 -0.87
C LEU A 72 12.44 24.57 -2.04
N ASP A 73 12.89 25.05 -3.21
CA ASP A 73 13.06 24.22 -4.39
C ASP A 73 14.15 23.15 -4.19
N GLU A 74 15.24 23.49 -3.50
CA GLU A 74 16.28 22.53 -3.10
C GLU A 74 15.74 21.47 -2.13
N LYS A 75 14.96 21.88 -1.12
CA LYS A 75 14.33 20.96 -0.18
C LYS A 75 13.25 20.10 -0.86
N TRP A 76 12.48 20.67 -1.76
CA TRP A 76 11.47 19.97 -2.54
C TRP A 76 12.10 18.90 -3.43
N ASP A 77 13.17 19.23 -4.15
CA ASP A 77 13.93 18.26 -4.93
C ASP A 77 14.49 17.15 -4.05
N TYR A 78 15.04 17.50 -2.87
CA TYR A 78 15.53 16.53 -1.90
C TYR A 78 14.42 15.59 -1.43
N VAL A 79 13.26 16.10 -1.04
CA VAL A 79 12.14 15.27 -0.54
C VAL A 79 11.63 14.34 -1.63
N LEU A 80 11.44 14.85 -2.86
CA LEU A 80 11.03 14.04 -3.99
C LEU A 80 12.06 12.93 -4.28
N ARG A 81 13.34 13.27 -4.36
CA ARG A 81 14.41 12.27 -4.62
C ARG A 81 14.45 11.15 -3.58
N ASN A 82 14.04 11.42 -2.33
CA ASN A 82 14.11 10.44 -1.24
C ASN A 82 12.79 9.70 -0.96
N ASN A 83 11.65 10.13 -1.51
CA ASN A 83 10.34 9.56 -1.18
C ASN A 83 9.51 9.17 -2.41
N PHE A 84 10.01 9.45 -3.60
CA PHE A 84 9.20 9.35 -4.81
C PHE A 84 9.88 8.53 -5.90
N VAL A 85 9.11 7.63 -6.51
CA VAL A 85 9.55 6.74 -7.58
C VAL A 85 8.59 6.84 -8.76
N TYR A 86 8.92 7.70 -9.72
CA TYR A 86 8.24 7.67 -11.00
C TYR A 86 9.13 7.04 -12.04
N THR A 87 8.50 6.24 -12.90
CA THR A 87 9.05 5.82 -14.19
C THR A 87 7.90 5.79 -15.18
N PRO A 88 8.10 6.27 -16.42
CA PRO A 88 7.10 6.16 -17.48
C PRO A 88 6.91 4.71 -17.96
N LEU A 89 7.74 3.77 -17.48
CA LEU A 89 7.57 2.35 -17.73
C LEU A 89 6.40 1.81 -16.90
N SER A 90 5.64 0.89 -17.50
CA SER A 90 4.78 0.00 -16.71
C SER A 90 5.64 -0.79 -15.73
N PHE A 91 5.03 -1.28 -14.66
CA PHE A 91 5.71 -2.14 -13.70
C PHE A 91 6.45 -3.32 -14.36
N ASP A 92 5.82 -4.06 -15.27
CA ASP A 92 6.41 -5.25 -15.90
C ASP A 92 7.68 -4.92 -16.71
N TYR A 93 7.64 -3.86 -17.52
CA TYR A 93 8.81 -3.36 -18.24
C TYR A 93 9.91 -2.85 -17.30
N ALA A 94 9.55 -2.17 -16.20
CA ALA A 94 10.53 -1.74 -15.22
C ALA A 94 11.23 -2.94 -14.56
N GLU A 95 10.49 -3.99 -14.19
CA GLU A 95 11.04 -5.22 -13.64
C GLU A 95 11.97 -5.93 -14.63
N GLN A 96 11.55 -6.06 -15.89
CA GLN A 96 12.40 -6.64 -16.95
C GLN A 96 13.69 -5.83 -17.15
N ALA A 97 13.58 -4.50 -17.18
CA ALA A 97 14.73 -3.62 -17.33
C ALA A 97 15.70 -3.71 -16.15
N VAL A 98 15.19 -3.88 -14.92
CA VAL A 98 16.04 -4.10 -13.73
C VAL A 98 16.84 -5.40 -13.87
N LYS A 99 16.21 -6.46 -14.37
CA LYS A 99 16.83 -7.78 -14.54
C LYS A 99 17.74 -7.90 -15.76
N ALA A 100 17.58 -7.03 -16.75
CA ALA A 100 18.29 -7.13 -18.02
C ALA A 100 19.81 -7.06 -17.82
N GLY A 101 20.50 -8.15 -18.18
CA GLY A 101 21.96 -8.25 -18.07
C GLY A 101 22.51 -8.35 -16.65
N ALA A 102 21.66 -8.44 -15.63
CA ALA A 102 22.09 -8.57 -14.25
C ALA A 102 22.48 -10.03 -13.93
N THR A 103 23.64 -10.21 -13.32
CA THR A 103 24.18 -11.52 -12.91
C THR A 103 24.37 -11.64 -11.40
N THR A 104 24.36 -10.50 -10.71
CA THR A 104 24.54 -10.39 -9.26
C THR A 104 23.44 -9.54 -8.62
N SER A 105 23.24 -9.66 -7.31
CA SER A 105 22.34 -8.78 -6.56
C SER A 105 22.77 -7.31 -6.59
N GLU A 106 24.07 -7.05 -6.76
CA GLU A 106 24.61 -5.71 -6.93
C GLU A 106 24.20 -5.11 -8.29
N ASP A 107 24.26 -5.88 -9.38
CA ASP A 107 23.78 -5.45 -10.70
C ASP A 107 22.30 -5.04 -10.64
N LEU A 108 21.47 -5.84 -9.97
CA LEU A 108 20.04 -5.56 -9.79
C LEU A 108 19.82 -4.26 -9.03
N TYR A 109 20.58 -4.03 -7.95
CA TYR A 109 20.51 -2.80 -7.17
C TYR A 109 20.87 -1.58 -8.03
N TRP A 110 21.97 -1.63 -8.79
CA TRP A 110 22.40 -0.50 -9.62
C TRP A 110 21.47 -0.26 -10.81
N ASN A 111 20.96 -1.32 -11.45
CA ASN A 111 19.95 -1.21 -12.50
C ASN A 111 18.67 -0.55 -11.97
N ARG A 112 18.19 -0.98 -10.80
CA ARG A 112 17.05 -0.37 -10.11
C ARG A 112 17.29 1.12 -9.88
N ARG A 113 18.43 1.51 -9.30
CA ARG A 113 18.75 2.94 -9.08
C ARG A 113 18.78 3.71 -10.39
N LYS A 114 19.40 3.18 -11.44
CA LYS A 114 19.45 3.81 -12.76
C LYS A 114 18.06 4.07 -13.34
N ILE A 115 17.12 3.15 -13.17
CA ILE A 115 15.75 3.24 -13.70
C ILE A 115 14.90 4.20 -12.86
N PHE A 116 14.88 4.02 -11.55
CA PHE A 116 13.94 4.72 -10.66
C PHE A 116 14.47 6.06 -10.14
N GLU A 117 15.78 6.25 -10.08
CA GLU A 117 16.41 7.51 -9.68
C GLU A 117 16.87 8.37 -10.86
N ASP A 118 16.52 8.00 -12.11
CA ASP A 118 16.81 8.80 -13.30
C ASP A 118 16.30 10.24 -13.10
N PRO A 119 17.17 11.26 -13.15
CA PRO A 119 16.76 12.66 -13.04
C PRO A 119 15.64 13.06 -14.00
N LYS A 120 15.61 12.49 -15.21
CA LYS A 120 14.56 12.78 -16.20
C LYS A 120 13.17 12.40 -15.73
N ASN A 121 13.05 11.30 -14.97
CA ASN A 121 11.76 10.89 -14.41
C ASN A 121 11.22 11.95 -13.45
N ARG A 122 12.09 12.61 -12.68
CA ARG A 122 11.69 13.69 -11.79
C ARG A 122 11.29 14.96 -12.54
N GLU A 123 11.88 15.24 -13.70
CA GLU A 123 11.52 16.41 -14.51
C GLU A 123 10.05 16.37 -14.98
N PHE A 124 9.54 15.20 -15.40
CA PHE A 124 8.13 15.03 -15.76
C PHE A 124 7.17 15.42 -14.63
N VAL A 125 7.60 15.18 -13.40
CA VAL A 125 6.80 15.37 -12.20
C VAL A 125 6.92 16.81 -11.70
N LYS A 126 8.14 17.36 -11.67
CA LYS A 126 8.41 18.72 -11.16
C LYS A 126 7.85 19.83 -12.05
N ASN A 127 7.59 19.56 -13.32
CA ASN A 127 6.99 20.56 -14.21
C ASN A 127 5.49 20.81 -13.89
N LEU A 128 4.85 19.96 -13.08
CA LEU A 128 3.44 20.09 -12.66
C LEU A 128 2.48 20.36 -13.83
N ASN A 129 2.82 19.83 -15.02
CA ASN A 129 2.08 20.08 -16.24
C ASN A 129 1.05 18.96 -16.47
N PHE A 130 -0.15 19.16 -15.93
CA PHE A 130 -1.27 18.21 -16.06
C PHE A 130 -1.71 17.99 -17.53
N ASN A 131 -1.32 18.87 -18.46
CA ASN A 131 -1.59 18.65 -19.89
C ASN A 131 -0.81 17.49 -20.49
N GLN A 132 0.25 17.03 -19.81
CA GLN A 132 1.01 15.85 -20.23
C GLN A 132 0.34 14.54 -19.79
N SER A 133 -0.41 14.57 -18.68
CA SER A 133 -1.06 13.41 -18.08
C SER A 133 -2.54 13.27 -18.45
N ILE A 134 -3.17 14.32 -18.99
CA ILE A 134 -4.59 14.33 -19.36
C ILE A 134 -4.74 14.70 -20.84
N SER A 135 -5.57 13.98 -21.58
CA SER A 135 -5.88 14.32 -22.98
C SER A 135 -6.58 15.68 -23.13
N LYS A 136 -6.35 16.36 -24.26
CA LYS A 136 -6.96 17.67 -24.56
C LYS A 136 -8.50 17.62 -24.55
N GLU A 137 -9.09 16.52 -25.01
CA GLU A 137 -10.54 16.35 -25.05
C GLU A 137 -11.15 16.35 -23.65
N LEU A 138 -10.53 15.65 -22.69
CA LEU A 138 -11.01 15.62 -21.31
C LEU A 138 -10.85 16.97 -20.60
N GLN A 139 -9.75 17.68 -20.86
CA GLN A 139 -9.52 19.02 -20.29
C GLN A 139 -10.61 20.03 -20.68
N GLN A 140 -11.32 19.81 -21.79
CA GLN A 140 -12.42 20.67 -22.24
C GLN A 140 -13.74 20.41 -21.52
N SER A 141 -13.88 19.30 -20.76
CA SER A 141 -15.07 19.05 -19.95
C SER A 141 -15.20 20.14 -18.88
N PRO A 142 -16.36 20.83 -18.76
CA PRO A 142 -16.52 21.94 -17.82
C PRO A 142 -16.23 21.56 -16.36
N ALA A 143 -16.62 20.36 -15.93
CA ALA A 143 -16.39 19.90 -14.56
C ALA A 143 -14.90 19.59 -14.31
N ILE A 144 -14.24 18.94 -15.27
CA ILE A 144 -12.80 18.65 -15.20
C ILE A 144 -11.99 19.94 -15.22
N LYS A 145 -12.32 20.86 -16.13
CA LYS A 145 -11.67 22.17 -16.22
C LYS A 145 -11.79 22.94 -14.91
N LYS A 146 -13.00 23.04 -14.35
CA LYS A 146 -13.22 23.69 -13.05
C LYS A 146 -12.36 23.08 -11.94
N PHE A 147 -12.25 21.75 -11.91
CA PHE A 147 -11.45 21.05 -10.92
C PHE A 147 -9.95 21.35 -11.06
N LEU A 148 -9.43 21.32 -12.29
CA LEU A 148 -8.02 21.61 -12.59
C LEU A 148 -7.68 23.08 -12.35
N ASP A 149 -8.54 24.01 -12.77
CA ASP A 149 -8.38 25.46 -12.52
C ASP A 149 -8.31 25.74 -11.01
N ALA A 150 -9.09 25.01 -10.20
CA ALA A 150 -9.05 25.13 -8.75
C ALA A 150 -7.74 24.57 -8.15
N ILE A 151 -7.21 23.45 -8.66
CA ILE A 151 -5.89 22.94 -8.27
C ILE A 151 -4.80 23.95 -8.61
N GLU A 152 -4.82 24.52 -9.81
CA GLU A 152 -3.85 25.52 -10.26
C GLU A 152 -3.92 26.76 -9.36
N LYS A 153 -5.11 27.27 -9.06
CA LYS A 153 -5.31 28.41 -8.16
C LYS A 153 -4.77 28.16 -6.75
N GLN A 154 -4.85 26.92 -6.26
CA GLN A 154 -4.35 26.53 -4.95
C GLN A 154 -2.89 26.06 -4.97
N SER A 155 -2.24 25.96 -6.14
CA SER A 155 -0.91 25.35 -6.27
C SER A 155 0.16 26.04 -5.42
N GLU A 156 0.00 27.34 -5.21
CA GLU A 156 0.94 28.16 -4.46
C GLU A 156 0.59 28.29 -2.96
N HIS A 157 -0.58 27.78 -2.54
CA HIS A 157 -1.06 27.84 -1.16
C HIS A 157 -0.23 26.94 -0.22
N ALA A 158 0.04 27.42 0.98
CA ALA A 158 0.80 26.67 1.98
C ALA A 158 -0.13 25.83 2.86
N ALA A 159 -0.03 24.50 2.78
CA ALA A 159 -0.95 23.58 3.43
C ALA A 159 -0.91 23.60 4.98
N LYS A 160 0.15 24.16 5.58
CA LYS A 160 0.33 24.28 7.04
C LYS A 160 0.32 25.73 7.53
N LYS A 161 -0.57 26.58 7.02
CA LYS A 161 -0.79 27.88 7.68
C LYS A 161 -1.28 27.57 9.10
N SER A 162 -0.54 27.99 10.14
CA SER A 162 -0.69 27.44 11.49
C SER A 162 -2.15 27.43 11.96
N GLY A 163 -2.70 26.24 12.24
CA GLY A 163 -4.05 26.06 12.78
C GLY A 163 -5.15 25.76 11.76
N GLU A 164 -4.89 25.78 10.46
CA GLU A 164 -5.88 25.41 9.43
C GLU A 164 -6.03 23.89 9.33
N ASP A 165 -7.26 23.37 9.41
CA ASP A 165 -7.57 21.97 9.15
C ASP A 165 -7.78 21.73 7.64
N PHE A 166 -7.26 20.62 7.09
CA PHE A 166 -7.35 20.36 5.65
C PHE A 166 -8.79 20.41 5.14
N PHE A 167 -9.74 19.85 5.89
CA PHE A 167 -11.15 19.81 5.47
C PHE A 167 -11.85 21.18 5.47
N GLU A 168 -11.21 22.22 6.01
CA GLU A 168 -11.71 23.61 5.96
C GLU A 168 -11.21 24.37 4.73
N SER A 169 -10.17 23.86 4.07
CA SER A 169 -9.54 24.50 2.92
C SER A 169 -10.43 24.49 1.65
N GLU A 170 -10.19 25.46 0.76
CA GLU A 170 -10.81 25.49 -0.58
C GLU A 170 -10.42 24.26 -1.42
N GLU A 171 -9.25 23.69 -1.18
CA GLU A 171 -8.79 22.47 -1.85
C GLU A 171 -9.66 21.28 -1.45
N ALA A 172 -9.93 21.10 -0.15
CA ALA A 172 -10.83 20.04 0.31
C ALA A 172 -12.25 20.25 -0.21
N LYS A 173 -12.75 21.49 -0.27
CA LYS A 173 -14.07 21.78 -0.87
C LYS A 173 -14.13 21.37 -2.34
N ASN A 174 -13.10 21.69 -3.12
CA ASN A 174 -13.01 21.29 -4.52
C ASN A 174 -12.96 19.76 -4.68
N MET A 175 -12.15 19.09 -3.85
CA MET A 175 -12.06 17.62 -3.79
C MET A 175 -13.39 16.96 -3.42
N ILE A 176 -14.06 17.42 -2.36
CA ILE A 176 -15.36 16.90 -1.91
C ILE A 176 -16.41 17.10 -2.99
N TRP A 177 -16.50 18.29 -3.59
CA TRP A 177 -17.41 18.55 -4.70
C TRP A 177 -17.20 17.55 -5.85
N ALA A 178 -15.94 17.32 -6.24
CA ALA A 178 -15.62 16.41 -7.34
C ALA A 178 -15.88 14.93 -6.98
N LEU A 179 -15.61 14.49 -5.75
CA LEU A 179 -15.93 13.14 -5.28
C LEU A 179 -17.44 12.87 -5.22
N THR A 180 -18.23 13.89 -4.88
CA THR A 180 -19.68 13.77 -4.68
C THR A 180 -20.50 14.13 -5.93
N TYR A 181 -19.82 14.48 -7.03
CA TYR A 181 -20.43 14.90 -8.29
C TYR A 181 -21.16 13.75 -8.99
N GLN A 182 -22.40 13.99 -9.44
CA GLN A 182 -23.26 13.01 -10.12
C GLN A 182 -23.57 13.36 -11.60
N GLY A 183 -22.87 14.32 -12.20
CA GLY A 183 -23.13 14.76 -13.58
C GLY A 183 -24.02 16.01 -13.68
N ALA A 184 -24.03 16.64 -14.86
CA ALA A 184 -24.69 17.93 -15.11
C ALA A 184 -26.23 17.86 -15.24
N GLY A 185 -26.82 16.66 -15.25
CA GLY A 185 -28.26 16.42 -15.42
C GLY A 185 -28.90 15.56 -14.33
N ALA A 186 -28.16 15.16 -13.30
CA ALA A 186 -28.73 14.44 -12.17
C ALA A 186 -29.65 15.39 -11.38
N SER A 187 -30.93 15.04 -11.25
CA SER A 187 -31.89 15.80 -10.46
C SER A 187 -31.51 15.78 -8.98
N ALA A 188 -30.87 16.86 -8.53
CA ALA A 188 -30.79 17.41 -7.16
C ALA A 188 -30.23 16.55 -6.00
N GLY A 189 -29.55 15.44 -6.26
CA GLY A 189 -28.83 14.68 -5.22
C GLY A 189 -27.34 15.03 -5.16
N VAL A 190 -26.80 15.28 -3.97
CA VAL A 190 -25.35 15.15 -3.73
C VAL A 190 -25.09 13.72 -3.25
N GLN A 191 -24.18 13.00 -3.88
CA GLN A 191 -23.80 11.66 -3.41
C GLN A 191 -22.93 11.80 -2.17
N LYS A 192 -23.37 11.27 -1.02
CA LYS A 192 -22.49 11.18 0.15
C LYS A 192 -21.45 10.10 -0.07
N VAL A 193 -20.20 10.40 0.23
CA VAL A 193 -19.07 9.47 0.07
C VAL A 193 -18.33 9.30 1.40
N ALA A 194 -17.84 8.11 1.69
CA ALA A 194 -16.93 7.88 2.80
C ALA A 194 -15.75 7.02 2.37
N LEU A 195 -14.54 7.43 2.76
CA LEU A 195 -13.34 6.61 2.65
C LEU A 195 -13.25 5.71 3.88
N VAL A 196 -13.21 4.39 3.69
CA VAL A 196 -13.11 3.40 4.77
C VAL A 196 -11.74 2.76 4.74
N PHE A 197 -11.01 2.90 5.84
CA PHE A 197 -9.67 2.35 6.00
C PHE A 197 -9.70 0.92 6.54
N VAL A 198 -9.33 -0.07 5.73
CA VAL A 198 -9.33 -1.49 6.12
C VAL A 198 -7.90 -1.95 6.40
N PRO A 199 -7.61 -2.37 7.65
CA PRO A 199 -6.26 -2.65 8.14
C PRO A 199 -5.62 -3.92 7.56
N GLY A 200 -4.29 -4.00 7.69
CA GLY A 200 -3.48 -5.16 7.35
C GLY A 200 -3.37 -6.21 8.46
N PHE A 201 -2.61 -7.27 8.18
CA PHE A 201 -2.33 -8.35 9.14
C PHE A 201 -1.68 -7.77 10.39
N ALA A 202 -2.14 -8.19 11.56
CA ALA A 202 -1.66 -7.71 12.86
C ALA A 202 -1.77 -6.19 13.12
N ALA A 203 -2.34 -5.38 12.23
CA ALA A 203 -2.25 -3.92 12.35
C ALA A 203 -2.95 -3.30 13.58
N HIS A 204 -3.67 -4.09 14.37
CA HIS A 204 -4.23 -3.68 15.65
C HIS A 204 -3.22 -3.63 16.79
N THR A 205 -2.10 -4.36 16.66
CA THR A 205 -0.98 -4.32 17.62
C THR A 205 -0.13 -3.06 17.43
N ILE A 206 -0.39 -2.30 16.38
CA ILE A 206 0.31 -1.08 16.00
C ILE A 206 -0.38 0.12 16.69
N GLY A 207 0.38 0.85 17.50
CA GLY A 207 -0.16 1.94 18.32
C GLY A 207 -0.71 3.12 17.50
N GLY A 208 -0.13 3.40 16.33
CA GLY A 208 -0.61 4.40 15.35
C GLY A 208 -1.14 3.73 14.08
N TYR A 209 -2.08 4.36 13.39
CA TYR A 209 -2.64 3.80 12.15
C TYR A 209 -1.93 4.34 10.90
N ILE A 210 -2.07 3.66 9.75
CA ILE A 210 -1.54 4.20 8.49
C ILE A 210 -2.23 5.53 8.17
N PHE A 211 -1.46 6.55 7.81
CA PHE A 211 -2.00 7.85 7.41
C PHE A 211 -2.97 8.47 8.44
N GLU A 212 -2.70 8.28 9.73
CA GLU A 212 -3.56 8.73 10.85
C GLU A 212 -3.96 10.22 10.78
N GLU A 213 -3.15 11.05 10.14
CA GLU A 213 -3.41 12.49 10.01
C GLU A 213 -4.70 12.80 9.26
N LEU A 214 -5.08 12.00 8.27
CA LEU A 214 -6.31 12.23 7.51
C LEU A 214 -7.57 11.90 8.35
N PRO A 215 -7.70 10.71 8.99
CA PRO A 215 -8.76 10.45 9.96
C PRO A 215 -8.82 11.49 11.09
N ILE A 216 -7.68 11.92 11.63
CA ILE A 216 -7.62 12.96 12.67
C ILE A 216 -8.21 14.28 12.18
N SER A 217 -7.81 14.73 10.99
CA SER A 217 -8.33 15.96 10.37
C SER A 217 -9.84 15.85 10.13
N ALA A 218 -10.32 14.72 9.61
CA ALA A 218 -11.75 14.48 9.40
C ALA A 218 -12.53 14.49 10.73
N ASN A 219 -12.04 13.78 11.74
CA ASN A 219 -12.65 13.75 13.07
C ASN A 219 -12.74 15.15 13.67
N ARG A 220 -11.65 15.93 13.64
CA ARG A 220 -11.64 17.32 14.11
C ARG A 220 -12.66 18.17 13.37
N TYR A 221 -12.68 18.10 12.04
CA TYR A 221 -13.62 18.84 11.20
C TYR A 221 -15.08 18.55 11.58
N TYR A 222 -15.37 17.31 11.94
CA TYR A 222 -16.69 16.83 12.37
C TYR A 222 -16.94 16.88 13.89
N GLY A 223 -16.05 17.49 14.68
CA GLY A 223 -16.21 17.62 16.14
C GLY A 223 -16.10 16.32 16.92
N ARG A 224 -15.42 15.30 16.37
CA ARG A 224 -15.11 14.04 17.05
C ARG A 224 -13.79 14.18 17.82
N GLU A 225 -13.80 13.79 19.10
CA GLU A 225 -12.60 13.77 19.95
C GLU A 225 -11.79 12.48 19.70
N GLY A 226 -10.51 12.61 19.37
CA GLY A 226 -9.59 11.49 19.17
C GLY A 226 -9.33 11.10 17.71
N GLU A 227 -8.33 10.24 17.53
CA GLU A 227 -7.85 9.83 16.21
C GLU A 227 -8.73 8.76 15.55
N ARG A 228 -9.41 7.95 16.37
CA ARG A 228 -10.33 6.86 16.00
C ARG A 228 -11.22 6.50 17.20
N PRO A 229 -12.29 5.69 17.05
CA PRO A 229 -13.14 5.26 18.17
C PRO A 229 -12.44 4.26 19.14
N ILE A 230 -11.31 4.66 19.72
CA ILE A 230 -10.57 3.92 20.76
C ILE A 230 -10.27 4.91 21.88
N VAL A 231 -10.65 4.55 23.11
CA VAL A 231 -10.39 5.35 24.29
C VAL A 231 -9.32 4.65 25.11
N MET A 232 -8.11 5.21 25.04
CA MET A 232 -6.93 4.91 25.87
C MET A 232 -6.13 3.66 25.49
N ASP A 233 -4.88 3.90 25.12
CA ASP A 233 -3.77 2.96 25.29
C ASP A 233 -3.39 2.95 26.77
N LYS A 234 -4.05 2.10 27.58
CA LYS A 234 -3.72 1.94 29.01
C LYS A 234 -2.60 0.92 29.24
N GLY A 235 -1.63 0.84 28.33
CA GLY A 235 -0.47 -0.05 28.46
C GLY A 235 -0.76 -1.55 28.37
N ALA A 236 -1.99 -2.03 28.60
CA ALA A 236 -2.35 -3.45 28.61
C ALA A 236 -3.63 -3.81 27.82
N GLY A 237 -4.29 -2.85 27.15
CA GLY A 237 -5.47 -3.17 26.35
C GLY A 237 -6.08 -1.97 25.64
N ILE A 238 -6.61 -2.24 24.45
CA ILE A 238 -7.44 -1.33 23.67
C ILE A 238 -8.86 -1.43 24.25
N VAL A 239 -9.38 -0.34 24.84
CA VAL A 239 -10.82 -0.27 25.17
C VAL A 239 -11.56 0.28 23.96
N PRO A 240 -12.33 -0.54 23.22
CA PRO A 240 -13.08 -0.05 22.08
C PRO A 240 -14.19 0.90 22.57
N VAL A 241 -14.34 2.03 21.89
CA VAL A 241 -15.57 2.84 21.97
C VAL A 241 -16.60 2.20 21.05
N ASP A 242 -17.88 2.32 21.36
CA ASP A 242 -18.91 2.02 20.36
C ASP A 242 -18.73 2.96 19.17
N TYR A 243 -18.23 2.43 18.06
CA TYR A 243 -18.00 3.19 16.84
C TYR A 243 -19.29 3.85 16.35
N ARG A 244 -20.46 3.27 16.65
CA ARG A 244 -21.75 3.84 16.27
C ARG A 244 -21.97 5.16 16.99
N GLU A 245 -21.69 5.23 18.28
CA GLU A 245 -21.79 6.48 19.04
C GLU A 245 -20.79 7.52 18.54
N PHE A 246 -19.54 7.10 18.31
CA PHE A 246 -18.47 7.98 17.82
C PHE A 246 -18.83 8.63 16.48
N TYR A 247 -19.30 7.86 15.51
CA TYR A 247 -19.68 8.37 14.19
C TYR A 247 -21.07 9.03 14.17
N ARG A 248 -21.91 8.80 15.19
CA ARG A 248 -23.20 9.49 15.38
C ARG A 248 -23.03 10.91 15.89
N LYS A 249 -21.92 11.25 16.58
CA LYS A 249 -21.69 12.63 17.08
C LYS A 249 -21.88 13.61 15.91
N ARG A 250 -22.90 14.47 16.04
CA ARG A 250 -23.30 15.46 15.04
C ARG A 250 -22.73 16.81 15.44
N ASN A 251 -22.00 17.43 14.53
CA ASN A 251 -21.96 18.89 14.46
C ASN A 251 -22.97 19.35 13.39
N GLU A 252 -23.16 20.66 13.24
CA GLU A 252 -24.09 21.25 12.27
C GLU A 252 -23.62 21.12 10.79
N LYS A 253 -22.41 20.58 10.56
CA LYS A 253 -21.83 20.49 9.21
C LYS A 253 -22.43 19.31 8.43
N GLU A 254 -22.75 19.54 7.16
CA GLU A 254 -23.22 18.49 6.25
C GLU A 254 -22.10 17.48 5.95
N LYS A 255 -22.36 16.18 6.19
CA LYS A 255 -21.43 15.07 5.93
C LYS A 255 -21.47 14.62 4.46
N LEU A 256 -20.95 15.45 3.55
CA LEU A 256 -20.83 15.09 2.12
C LEU A 256 -19.69 14.10 1.87
N PHE A 257 -18.59 14.24 2.60
CA PHE A 257 -17.46 13.32 2.56
C PHE A 257 -16.96 13.01 3.97
N ASP A 258 -16.73 11.74 4.28
CA ASP A 258 -16.17 11.34 5.58
C ASP A 258 -15.00 10.36 5.45
N VAL A 259 -14.24 10.22 6.53
CA VAL A 259 -13.19 9.24 6.69
C VAL A 259 -13.55 8.36 7.89
N LEU A 260 -13.75 7.08 7.61
CA LEU A 260 -14.18 6.09 8.57
C LEU A 260 -13.11 5.04 8.76
N HIS A 261 -13.07 4.51 9.97
CA HIS A 261 -12.08 3.54 10.39
C HIS A 261 -12.77 2.46 11.25
N PRO A 262 -12.75 1.18 10.84
CA PRO A 262 -13.23 0.10 11.66
C PRO A 262 -12.36 -0.01 12.92
N VAL A 263 -13.00 -0.11 14.07
CA VAL A 263 -12.33 -0.27 15.36
C VAL A 263 -13.09 -1.25 16.23
N GLY A 264 -12.35 -2.02 17.02
CA GLY A 264 -12.93 -3.02 17.91
C GLY A 264 -12.39 -4.42 17.65
N ILE A 265 -13.25 -5.42 17.83
CA ILE A 265 -12.93 -6.84 17.66
C ILE A 265 -12.46 -7.13 16.23
N GLU A 266 -12.94 -6.39 15.24
CA GLU A 266 -12.57 -6.48 13.83
C GLU A 266 -11.07 -6.21 13.63
N LEU A 267 -10.49 -5.30 14.42
CA LEU A 267 -9.05 -5.05 14.46
C LEU A 267 -8.31 -6.26 15.05
N GLY A 268 -8.77 -6.82 16.17
CA GLY A 268 -8.16 -8.00 16.80
C GLY A 268 -8.18 -9.26 15.92
N ASN A 269 -9.11 -9.35 14.97
CA ASN A 269 -9.20 -10.46 14.02
C ASN A 269 -8.35 -10.26 12.75
N THR A 270 -7.50 -9.25 12.64
CA THR A 270 -6.63 -9.13 11.45
C THR A 270 -5.60 -10.27 11.31
N PHE A 271 -5.36 -11.02 12.39
CA PHE A 271 -4.62 -12.29 12.34
C PHE A 271 -5.43 -13.43 11.70
N ALA A 272 -6.75 -13.42 11.85
CA ALA A 272 -7.65 -14.52 11.45
C ALA A 272 -7.71 -14.74 9.93
N SER A 273 -8.37 -15.81 9.47
CA SER A 273 -8.58 -16.05 8.04
C SER A 273 -9.19 -14.84 7.32
N ASN A 274 -8.90 -14.70 6.02
CA ASN A 274 -9.48 -13.67 5.18
C ASN A 274 -11.01 -13.75 5.20
N ASP A 275 -11.59 -14.94 5.16
CA ASP A 275 -13.04 -15.15 5.23
C ASP A 275 -13.67 -14.53 6.48
N ARG A 276 -13.03 -14.73 7.63
CA ARG A 276 -13.49 -14.14 8.89
C ARG A 276 -13.33 -12.62 8.89
N GLY A 277 -12.22 -12.10 8.36
CA GLY A 277 -12.02 -10.65 8.18
C GLY A 277 -13.06 -10.01 7.27
N ILE A 278 -13.40 -10.68 6.16
CA ILE A 278 -14.44 -10.28 5.21
C ILE A 278 -15.80 -10.15 5.92
N ASP A 279 -16.18 -11.13 6.74
CA ASP A 279 -17.45 -11.14 7.46
C ASP A 279 -17.53 -9.99 8.47
N PHE A 280 -16.43 -9.74 9.20
CA PHE A 280 -16.34 -8.63 10.13
C PHE A 280 -16.49 -7.26 9.46
N ILE A 281 -15.76 -7.01 8.36
CA ILE A 281 -15.86 -5.72 7.67
C ILE A 281 -17.24 -5.52 7.04
N LYS A 282 -17.85 -6.58 6.50
CA LYS A 282 -19.22 -6.54 5.99
C LYS A 282 -20.20 -6.18 7.10
N ASP A 283 -20.13 -6.85 8.25
CA ASP A 283 -21.04 -6.58 9.36
C ASP A 283 -20.82 -5.17 9.89
N TRP A 284 -19.57 -4.71 10.01
CA TRP A 284 -19.26 -3.36 10.44
C TRP A 284 -19.87 -2.30 9.49
N LEU A 285 -19.75 -2.46 8.18
CA LEU A 285 -20.32 -1.53 7.18
C LEU A 285 -21.85 -1.50 7.21
N LEU A 286 -22.50 -2.63 7.47
CA LEU A 286 -23.96 -2.72 7.56
C LEU A 286 -24.52 -2.11 8.85
N HIS A 287 -23.73 -2.05 9.92
CA HIS A 287 -24.14 -1.55 11.23
C HIS A 287 -23.62 -0.13 11.55
N LEU A 288 -23.08 0.58 10.55
CA LEU A 288 -22.80 2.01 10.68
C LEU A 288 -24.08 2.80 11.04
N PRO A 289 -23.96 3.96 11.72
CA PRO A 289 -25.12 4.80 12.07
C PRO A 289 -26.01 5.13 10.88
N GLU A 290 -27.31 5.39 11.13
CA GLU A 290 -28.31 5.69 10.08
C GLU A 290 -27.88 6.83 9.13
N ASP A 291 -27.10 7.80 9.63
CA ASP A 291 -26.51 8.90 8.84
C ASP A 291 -25.69 8.41 7.62
N TYR A 292 -25.21 7.16 7.64
CA TYR A 292 -24.42 6.54 6.56
C TYR A 292 -25.21 5.60 5.67
N LYS A 293 -26.51 5.39 5.88
CA LYS A 293 -27.33 4.42 5.13
C LYS A 293 -27.23 4.60 3.61
N ASP A 294 -27.33 5.84 3.15
CA ASP A 294 -27.25 6.20 1.72
C ASP A 294 -25.82 6.57 1.26
N THR A 295 -24.85 6.56 2.17
CA THR A 295 -23.45 6.88 1.87
C THR A 295 -22.83 5.79 1.01
N LYS A 296 -22.10 6.21 -0.02
CA LYS A 296 -21.24 5.34 -0.81
C LYS A 296 -19.84 5.26 -0.22
N PHE A 297 -19.20 4.12 -0.39
CA PHE A 297 -17.90 3.83 0.18
C PHE A 297 -16.82 3.74 -0.89
N ILE A 298 -15.65 4.28 -0.57
CA ILE A 298 -14.39 3.92 -1.19
C ILE A 298 -13.63 3.13 -0.13
N LEU A 299 -13.22 1.91 -0.45
CA LEU A 299 -12.53 1.04 0.51
C LEU A 299 -11.01 1.12 0.29
N LEU A 300 -10.26 1.64 1.25
CA LEU A 300 -8.80 1.61 1.24
C LEU A 300 -8.32 0.38 2.00
N GLY A 301 -7.91 -0.66 1.29
CA GLY A 301 -7.32 -1.84 1.89
C GLY A 301 -5.79 -1.75 1.95
N TYR A 302 -5.22 -1.91 3.15
CA TYR A 302 -3.77 -1.95 3.35
C TYR A 302 -3.26 -3.35 3.63
N SER A 303 -2.17 -3.78 2.99
CA SER A 303 -1.57 -5.11 3.20
C SER A 303 -2.63 -6.20 3.03
N LYS A 304 -2.94 -7.00 4.06
CA LYS A 304 -4.04 -7.98 4.06
C LYS A 304 -5.44 -7.38 3.92
N GLY A 305 -5.63 -6.11 4.29
CA GLY A 305 -6.89 -5.40 4.09
C GLY A 305 -7.26 -5.26 2.61
N ALA A 306 -6.26 -5.20 1.71
CA ALA A 306 -6.49 -5.12 0.27
C ALA A 306 -7.21 -6.35 -0.30
N PRO A 307 -6.73 -7.61 -0.10
CA PRO A 307 -7.48 -8.77 -0.54
C PRO A 307 -8.83 -8.91 0.19
N ILE A 308 -8.92 -8.57 1.49
CA ILE A 308 -10.19 -8.60 2.24
C ILE A 308 -11.27 -7.76 1.56
N VAL A 309 -11.00 -6.49 1.22
CA VAL A 309 -12.04 -5.63 0.64
C VAL A 309 -12.45 -6.09 -0.76
N ILE A 310 -11.51 -6.63 -1.54
CA ILE A 310 -11.79 -7.11 -2.91
C ILE A 310 -12.64 -8.39 -2.85
N ASP A 311 -12.26 -9.34 -2.00
CA ASP A 311 -12.98 -10.60 -1.83
C ASP A 311 -14.35 -10.39 -1.15
N MET A 312 -14.48 -9.42 -0.24
CA MET A 312 -15.75 -9.05 0.39
C MET A 312 -16.79 -8.62 -0.64
N LEU A 313 -16.41 -7.77 -1.60
CA LEU A 313 -17.34 -7.30 -2.64
C LEU A 313 -17.89 -8.46 -3.47
N LYS A 314 -17.11 -9.52 -3.67
CA LYS A 314 -17.59 -10.73 -4.33
C LYS A 314 -18.55 -11.51 -3.43
N LYS A 315 -18.14 -11.77 -2.17
CA LYS A 315 -18.90 -12.60 -1.22
C LYS A 315 -20.25 -11.96 -0.86
N TYR A 316 -20.32 -10.63 -0.87
CA TYR A 316 -21.48 -9.83 -0.50
C TYR A 316 -21.89 -8.86 -1.62
N PRO A 317 -22.53 -9.35 -2.71
CA PRO A 317 -22.95 -8.51 -3.84
C PRO A 317 -23.86 -7.34 -3.44
N GLU A 318 -24.61 -7.46 -2.35
CA GLU A 318 -25.45 -6.40 -1.80
C GLU A 318 -24.64 -5.16 -1.38
N LEU A 319 -23.39 -5.34 -0.94
CA LEU A 319 -22.50 -4.23 -0.59
C LEU A 319 -21.96 -3.51 -1.82
N GLN A 320 -21.83 -4.19 -2.96
CA GLN A 320 -21.28 -3.56 -4.17
C GLN A 320 -22.08 -2.34 -4.61
N GLN A 321 -23.40 -2.33 -4.38
CA GLN A 321 -24.22 -1.17 -4.71
C GLN A 321 -23.87 0.07 -3.89
N ARG A 322 -23.21 -0.12 -2.74
CA ARG A 322 -22.74 0.94 -1.86
C ARG A 322 -21.25 1.24 -2.05
N VAL A 323 -20.49 0.48 -2.83
CA VAL A 323 -19.05 0.71 -3.02
C VAL A 323 -18.76 1.28 -4.40
N LEU A 324 -18.09 2.44 -4.45
CA LEU A 324 -17.67 3.10 -5.70
C LEU A 324 -16.38 2.48 -6.25
N GLY A 325 -15.48 2.09 -5.36
CA GLY A 325 -14.19 1.54 -5.73
C GLY A 325 -13.33 1.18 -4.54
N VAL A 326 -12.16 0.63 -4.87
CA VAL A 326 -11.15 0.18 -3.93
C VAL A 326 -9.85 0.92 -4.19
N VAL A 327 -9.17 1.31 -3.12
CA VAL A 327 -7.77 1.72 -3.16
C VAL A 327 -6.97 0.65 -2.42
N THR A 328 -5.89 0.16 -3.02
CA THR A 328 -5.01 -0.79 -2.34
C THR A 328 -3.70 -0.10 -2.05
N TYR A 329 -3.24 -0.13 -0.80
CA TYR A 329 -1.91 0.34 -0.41
C TYR A 329 -1.07 -0.85 0.05
N ALA A 330 0.06 -1.10 -0.61
CA ALA A 330 0.96 -2.21 -0.29
C ALA A 330 0.21 -3.56 -0.14
N GLY A 331 -0.80 -3.79 -0.99
CA GLY A 331 -1.75 -4.88 -0.82
C GLY A 331 -1.14 -6.24 -1.09
N VAL A 332 -1.50 -7.27 -0.33
CA VAL A 332 -1.07 -8.66 -0.58
C VAL A 332 -2.01 -9.33 -1.59
N LEU A 333 -2.13 -8.74 -2.78
CA LEU A 333 -3.18 -9.12 -3.74
C LEU A 333 -2.94 -10.49 -4.37
N GLN A 334 -1.68 -10.79 -4.72
CA GLN A 334 -1.27 -12.07 -5.31
C GLN A 334 -0.40 -12.91 -4.36
N GLY A 335 -0.43 -12.60 -3.07
CA GLY A 335 0.30 -13.30 -2.03
C GLY A 335 1.72 -12.79 -1.80
N THR A 336 2.45 -13.43 -0.89
CA THR A 336 3.85 -13.09 -0.58
C THR A 336 4.70 -14.35 -0.37
N GLY A 337 5.92 -14.34 -0.90
CA GLY A 337 6.91 -15.41 -0.72
C GLY A 337 7.34 -15.60 0.72
N SER A 338 7.24 -14.55 1.56
CA SER A 338 7.47 -14.67 3.00
C SER A 338 6.53 -15.70 3.62
N THR A 339 5.24 -15.63 3.32
CA THR A 339 4.23 -16.58 3.85
C THR A 339 4.30 -17.96 3.19
N ARG A 340 4.78 -18.07 1.94
CA ARG A 340 5.11 -19.37 1.32
C ARG A 340 6.17 -20.09 2.16
N SER A 341 7.27 -19.42 2.48
CA SER A 341 8.36 -20.01 3.25
C SER A 341 7.88 -20.54 4.61
N VAL A 342 6.99 -19.79 5.27
CA VAL A 342 6.33 -20.24 6.49
C VAL A 342 5.49 -21.49 6.27
N THR A 343 4.66 -21.47 5.23
CA THR A 343 3.78 -22.58 4.90
C THR A 343 4.57 -23.85 4.57
N ASP A 344 5.69 -23.74 3.88
CA ASP A 344 6.54 -24.88 3.55
C ASP A 344 7.24 -25.44 4.79
N LYS A 345 7.67 -24.59 5.72
CA LYS A 345 8.17 -25.05 7.02
C LYS A 345 7.09 -25.77 7.83
N MET A 346 5.84 -25.29 7.80
CA MET A 346 4.70 -25.97 8.44
C MET A 346 4.43 -27.35 7.80
N LYS A 347 4.53 -27.46 6.47
CA LYS A 347 4.41 -28.74 5.75
C LYS A 347 5.53 -29.71 6.14
N GLU A 348 6.77 -29.26 6.18
CA GLU A 348 7.91 -30.08 6.60
C GLU A 348 7.67 -30.71 7.98
N ILE A 349 7.22 -29.89 8.93
CA ILE A 349 6.95 -30.32 10.32
C ILE A 349 5.78 -31.30 10.42
N SER A 350 4.77 -31.17 9.56
CA SER A 350 3.59 -32.04 9.54
C SER A 350 3.75 -33.31 8.71
N GLY A 351 4.92 -33.56 8.13
CA GLY A 351 5.11 -34.71 7.23
C GLY A 351 4.43 -34.54 5.87
N GLY A 352 4.23 -33.29 5.43
CA GLY A 352 3.86 -32.94 4.05
C GLY A 352 2.40 -32.52 3.83
N LYS A 353 1.53 -32.55 4.86
CA LYS A 353 0.10 -32.20 4.73
C LYS A 353 -0.30 -31.07 5.66
N LEU A 354 -0.68 -29.94 5.07
CA LEU A 354 -1.05 -28.72 5.81
C LEU A 354 -2.36 -28.87 6.59
N GLU A 355 -3.33 -29.60 6.06
CA GLU A 355 -4.57 -29.95 6.79
C GLU A 355 -4.28 -30.83 8.01
N ASP A 356 -3.27 -31.70 7.90
CA ASP A 356 -2.81 -32.51 9.03
C ASP A 356 -2.05 -31.64 10.02
N PHE A 357 -1.32 -30.60 9.60
CA PHE A 357 -0.73 -29.61 10.51
C PHE A 357 -1.79 -28.88 11.34
N GLU A 358 -2.86 -28.36 10.71
CA GLU A 358 -3.93 -27.66 11.43
C GLU A 358 -4.63 -28.60 12.42
N LYS A 359 -5.01 -29.81 11.98
CA LYS A 359 -5.62 -30.82 12.87
C LYS A 359 -4.69 -31.24 13.99
N LEU A 360 -3.43 -31.53 13.68
CA LEU A 360 -2.40 -31.94 14.64
C LEU A 360 -2.06 -30.83 15.63
N LEU A 361 -2.07 -29.57 15.20
CA LEU A 361 -1.89 -28.43 16.11
C LEU A 361 -3.13 -28.27 17.01
N ILE A 362 -4.34 -28.30 16.47
CA ILE A 362 -5.59 -28.19 17.27
C ILE A 362 -5.70 -29.35 18.27
N GLU A 363 -5.42 -30.59 17.85
CA GLU A 363 -5.41 -31.76 18.74
C GLU A 363 -4.32 -31.65 19.81
N LYS A 364 -3.10 -31.25 19.44
CA LYS A 364 -1.99 -31.13 20.40
C LYS A 364 -2.14 -29.93 21.36
N ILE A 365 -2.72 -28.81 20.91
CA ILE A 365 -3.07 -27.65 21.76
C ILE A 365 -4.13 -28.07 22.78
N LYS A 366 -5.17 -28.80 22.35
CA LYS A 366 -6.25 -29.26 23.25
C LYS A 366 -5.77 -30.28 24.29
N CYS A 367 -4.79 -31.12 23.94
CA CYS A 367 -4.35 -32.23 24.78
C CYS A 367 -3.12 -31.92 25.67
N ASN A 368 -2.40 -30.82 25.43
CA ASN A 368 -1.22 -30.48 26.23
C ASN A 368 -0.94 -28.95 26.23
N PRO A 369 -1.17 -28.24 27.35
CA PRO A 369 -0.90 -26.80 27.49
C PRO A 369 0.55 -26.38 27.18
N GLU A 370 1.51 -27.27 27.41
CA GLU A 370 2.93 -27.04 27.12
C GLU A 370 3.22 -27.15 25.60
N ILE A 371 2.46 -27.99 24.88
CA ILE A 371 2.47 -28.02 23.41
C ILE A 371 1.61 -26.91 22.83
N ALA A 372 0.59 -26.41 23.53
CA ALA A 372 -0.08 -25.17 23.17
C ALA A 372 0.90 -23.99 23.22
N SER A 373 1.74 -23.92 24.26
CA SER A 373 2.85 -22.97 24.30
C SER A 373 3.83 -23.20 23.15
N LYS A 374 4.24 -24.44 22.82
CA LYS A 374 5.15 -24.72 21.69
C LYS A 374 4.53 -24.49 20.32
N GLY A 375 3.24 -24.74 20.15
CA GLY A 375 2.47 -24.54 18.93
C GLY A 375 2.13 -23.08 18.70
N VAL A 376 1.88 -22.33 19.78
CA VAL A 376 1.93 -20.87 19.81
C VAL A 376 3.34 -20.40 19.48
N THR A 377 4.41 -20.93 20.08
CA THR A 377 5.81 -20.64 19.71
C THR A 377 6.11 -21.01 18.25
N LEU A 378 5.41 -21.99 17.65
CA LEU A 378 5.59 -22.44 16.27
C LEU A 378 4.80 -21.59 15.26
N ALA A 379 3.55 -21.26 15.57
CA ALA A 379 2.74 -20.27 14.87
C ALA A 379 3.39 -18.89 15.01
N MET A 380 4.01 -18.61 16.15
CA MET A 380 4.91 -17.51 16.40
C MET A 380 6.22 -17.69 15.67
N SER A 381 6.75 -18.87 15.41
CA SER A 381 7.96 -19.05 14.60
C SER A 381 7.69 -18.85 13.11
N GLY A 382 6.47 -19.17 12.67
CA GLY A 382 5.94 -18.88 11.35
C GLY A 382 5.59 -17.41 11.20
N MET A 383 4.92 -16.82 12.19
CA MET A 383 4.82 -15.37 12.30
C MET A 383 6.20 -14.74 12.45
N ASN A 384 7.19 -15.34 13.11
CA ASN A 384 8.59 -14.88 13.21
C ASN A 384 9.31 -15.09 11.87
N ALA A 385 8.85 -15.96 10.98
CA ALA A 385 9.37 -16.09 9.63
C ALA A 385 8.70 -15.07 8.67
N CYS A 386 7.45 -14.65 8.93
CA CYS A 386 6.81 -13.49 8.30
C CYS A 386 7.22 -12.14 8.93
N LEU A 387 7.67 -12.15 10.18
CA LEU A 387 8.07 -11.03 11.02
C LEU A 387 9.60 -11.05 11.28
N GLY A 388 10.40 -11.77 10.49
CA GLY A 388 11.86 -11.83 10.65
C GLY A 388 12.39 -12.00 12.09
N GLY A 389 12.48 -13.24 12.59
CA GLY A 389 13.44 -13.66 13.60
C GLY A 389 13.35 -13.08 15.02
N ALA A 390 12.36 -12.26 15.41
CA ALA A 390 12.48 -11.48 16.65
C ALA A 390 12.69 -12.25 17.97
N VAL A 391 12.15 -13.47 18.09
CA VAL A 391 12.25 -14.25 19.35
C VAL A 391 13.21 -15.45 19.25
N GLY A 392 13.58 -15.86 18.03
CA GLY A 392 14.48 -16.99 17.77
C GLY A 392 15.82 -16.62 17.11
N PHE A 393 15.99 -15.37 16.68
CA PHE A 393 17.28 -14.80 16.29
C PHE A 393 17.94 -14.34 17.58
N GLU A 394 18.79 -15.20 18.16
CA GLU A 394 19.52 -14.92 19.39
C GLU A 394 20.11 -13.49 19.39
N PRO A 395 20.67 -12.95 18.28
CA PRO A 395 21.14 -11.57 18.26
C PRO A 395 20.06 -10.50 18.45
N LEU A 396 18.81 -10.69 17.97
CA LEU A 396 17.71 -9.73 18.17
C LEU A 396 17.07 -9.90 19.55
N ARG A 397 17.02 -11.13 20.07
CA ARG A 397 16.64 -11.39 21.46
C ARG A 397 17.63 -10.76 22.43
N GLU A 398 18.93 -10.97 22.22
CA GLU A 398 20.03 -10.32 22.95
C GLU A 398 20.00 -8.80 22.75
N LEU A 399 19.65 -8.31 21.56
CA LEU A 399 19.46 -6.90 21.29
C LEU A 399 18.31 -6.34 22.14
N LEU A 400 17.12 -6.97 22.12
CA LEU A 400 15.94 -6.56 22.90
C LEU A 400 16.19 -6.65 24.42
N GLN A 401 16.85 -7.71 24.88
CA GLN A 401 17.23 -7.90 26.29
C GLN A 401 18.31 -6.91 26.72
N GLY A 402 19.34 -6.72 25.90
CA GLY A 402 20.37 -5.69 26.05
C GLY A 402 19.79 -4.28 26.03
N PHE A 403 18.56 -4.13 25.51
CA PHE A 403 17.79 -2.90 25.47
C PHE A 403 16.71 -2.77 26.54
N GLY A 404 16.69 -3.67 27.53
CA GLY A 404 15.77 -3.60 28.67
C GLY A 404 14.30 -3.85 28.30
N VAL A 405 14.03 -4.42 27.12
CA VAL A 405 12.68 -4.88 26.77
C VAL A 405 12.37 -6.12 27.60
N ASP A 406 11.30 -6.06 28.39
CA ASP A 406 10.81 -7.22 29.13
C ASP A 406 10.16 -8.21 28.15
N LEU A 407 10.93 -9.24 27.79
CA LEU A 407 10.47 -10.30 26.90
C LEU A 407 9.33 -11.11 27.49
N ASN A 408 9.25 -11.25 28.82
CA ASN A 408 8.15 -11.99 29.45
C ASN A 408 6.83 -11.23 29.27
N LEU A 409 6.86 -9.90 29.45
CA LEU A 409 5.70 -9.05 29.20
C LEU A 409 5.29 -9.04 27.71
N PHE A 410 6.26 -9.02 26.80
CA PHE A 410 6.00 -9.12 25.36
C PHE A 410 5.34 -10.45 25.00
N GLU A 411 5.87 -11.57 25.51
CA GLU A 411 5.30 -12.91 25.33
C GLU A 411 3.91 -13.04 25.98
N GLU A 412 3.69 -12.47 27.17
CA GLU A 412 2.40 -12.50 27.87
C GLU A 412 1.33 -11.72 27.10
N ARG A 413 1.65 -10.54 26.55
CA ARG A 413 0.72 -9.78 25.71
C ARG A 413 0.35 -10.52 24.44
N LEU A 414 1.35 -11.13 23.81
CA LEU A 414 1.17 -11.93 22.61
C LEU A 414 0.33 -13.18 22.88
N LYS A 415 0.55 -13.85 24.03
CA LYS A 415 -0.32 -14.92 24.53
C LYS A 415 -1.74 -14.39 24.75
N GLY A 416 -1.93 -13.23 25.38
CA GLY A 416 -3.25 -12.61 25.54
C GLY A 416 -3.97 -12.36 24.21
N TYR A 417 -3.25 -11.92 23.16
CA TYR A 417 -3.83 -11.78 21.81
C TYR A 417 -4.19 -13.14 21.19
N LEU A 418 -3.36 -14.17 21.41
CA LEU A 418 -3.58 -15.53 20.90
C LEU A 418 -4.55 -16.37 21.72
N GLU A 419 -4.83 -16.01 22.97
CA GLU A 419 -5.87 -16.62 23.80
C GLU A 419 -7.26 -16.15 23.36
N VAL A 420 -7.35 -14.91 22.84
CA VAL A 420 -8.58 -14.36 22.26
C VAL A 420 -8.77 -14.78 20.79
N ALA A 421 -7.67 -15.06 20.07
CA ALA A 421 -7.71 -15.49 18.69
C ALA A 421 -7.66 -17.02 18.57
N ASP A 422 -8.62 -17.62 17.87
CA ASP A 422 -8.54 -19.03 17.49
C ASP A 422 -7.25 -19.27 16.68
N VAL A 423 -6.29 -20.02 17.23
CA VAL A 423 -4.98 -20.29 16.60
C VAL A 423 -5.15 -20.89 15.20
N GLY A 424 -6.18 -21.69 14.96
CA GLY A 424 -6.50 -22.21 13.63
C GLY A 424 -6.82 -21.08 12.65
N GLN A 425 -7.55 -20.05 13.10
CA GLN A 425 -7.81 -18.85 12.31
C GLN A 425 -6.55 -18.06 12.01
N VAL A 426 -5.62 -17.94 12.97
CA VAL A 426 -4.34 -17.26 12.75
C VAL A 426 -3.52 -17.97 11.67
N LEU A 427 -3.40 -19.29 11.77
CA LEU A 427 -2.71 -20.10 10.77
C LEU A 427 -3.33 -19.97 9.38
N ARG A 428 -4.65 -20.10 9.28
CA ARG A 428 -5.36 -19.89 8.02
C ARG A 428 -5.12 -18.49 7.48
N GLY A 429 -5.13 -17.48 8.34
CA GLY A 429 -4.81 -16.10 7.97
C GLY A 429 -3.40 -15.88 7.43
N ILE A 430 -2.43 -16.75 7.74
CA ILE A 430 -1.08 -16.76 7.14
C ILE A 430 -1.11 -17.52 5.80
N ILE A 431 -1.75 -18.68 5.77
CA ILE A 431 -1.88 -19.54 4.58
C ILE A 431 -2.59 -18.78 3.46
N ASP A 432 -3.66 -18.05 3.80
CA ASP A 432 -4.43 -17.18 2.92
C ASP A 432 -3.59 -16.09 2.24
N LEU A 433 -2.42 -15.75 2.78
CA LEU A 433 -1.50 -14.77 2.20
C LEU A 433 -0.43 -15.39 1.31
N SER A 434 -0.36 -16.72 1.20
CA SER A 434 0.57 -17.38 0.29
C SER A 434 0.22 -17.07 -1.17
N ASN A 435 1.23 -17.06 -2.04
CA ASN A 435 1.01 -16.85 -3.47
C ASN A 435 0.03 -17.87 -4.06
N TYR A 436 0.15 -19.14 -3.65
CA TYR A 436 -0.75 -20.20 -4.12
C TYR A 436 -2.21 -19.90 -3.78
N GLU A 437 -2.53 -19.66 -2.50
CA GLU A 437 -3.91 -19.44 -2.07
C GLU A 437 -4.47 -18.13 -2.60
N ARG A 438 -3.69 -17.04 -2.63
CA ARG A 438 -4.14 -15.76 -3.18
C ARG A 438 -4.43 -15.82 -4.67
N ILE A 439 -3.54 -16.41 -5.45
CA ILE A 439 -3.76 -16.54 -6.90
C ILE A 439 -4.91 -17.49 -7.17
N ARG A 440 -4.97 -18.65 -6.49
CA ARG A 440 -6.10 -19.60 -6.60
C ARG A 440 -7.42 -18.89 -6.31
N GLY A 441 -7.51 -18.23 -5.15
CA GLY A 441 -8.67 -17.45 -4.73
C GLY A 441 -9.04 -16.41 -5.78
N THR A 442 -8.09 -15.59 -6.22
CA THR A 442 -8.32 -14.56 -7.24
C THR A 442 -8.83 -15.13 -8.56
N LEU A 443 -8.29 -16.25 -9.04
CA LEU A 443 -8.75 -16.89 -10.29
C LEU A 443 -10.18 -17.42 -10.19
N LEU A 444 -10.55 -17.99 -9.04
CA LEU A 444 -11.90 -18.43 -8.72
C LEU A 444 -12.86 -17.24 -8.50
N HIS A 445 -12.34 -16.13 -7.98
CA HIS A 445 -13.12 -15.01 -7.47
C HIS A 445 -13.39 -13.93 -8.51
N LEU A 446 -12.41 -13.63 -9.36
CA LEU A 446 -12.54 -12.75 -10.52
C LEU A 446 -13.11 -13.49 -11.74
N ASN A 447 -14.02 -14.46 -11.54
CA ASN A 447 -14.66 -15.24 -12.60
C ASN A 447 -16.13 -14.91 -12.87
N ASP A 448 -16.76 -14.06 -12.06
CA ASP A 448 -18.22 -14.11 -11.92
C ASP A 448 -18.95 -12.90 -12.52
N LYS A 449 -20.24 -13.09 -12.79
CA LYS A 449 -21.27 -12.06 -13.05
C LYS A 449 -21.49 -11.12 -11.85
N ASN A 450 -20.86 -11.42 -10.71
CA ASN A 450 -21.04 -10.66 -9.48
C ASN A 450 -20.54 -9.23 -9.60
N TYR A 451 -19.60 -8.89 -10.49
CA TYR A 451 -19.25 -7.48 -10.76
C TYR A 451 -20.26 -6.87 -11.74
N ALA A 452 -21.48 -6.65 -11.28
CA ALA A 452 -22.58 -6.10 -12.09
C ALA A 452 -22.44 -4.59 -12.36
N LYS A 453 -21.47 -3.93 -11.70
CA LYS A 453 -21.20 -2.50 -11.82
C LYS A 453 -19.72 -2.24 -12.06
N ASN A 454 -19.47 -1.11 -12.71
CA ASN A 454 -18.13 -0.59 -12.91
C ASN A 454 -17.52 -0.28 -11.53
N LEU A 455 -16.50 -1.03 -11.15
CA LEU A 455 -15.71 -0.88 -9.94
C LEU A 455 -14.32 -0.40 -10.37
N PHE A 456 -13.82 0.67 -9.76
CA PHE A 456 -12.40 1.00 -9.91
C PHE A 456 -11.57 0.33 -8.83
N VAL A 457 -10.35 -0.06 -9.19
CA VAL A 457 -9.33 -0.48 -8.22
C VAL A 457 -8.06 0.28 -8.50
N MET A 458 -7.72 1.21 -7.61
CA MET A 458 -6.49 1.99 -7.68
C MET A 458 -5.40 1.32 -6.85
N ASN A 459 -4.34 0.88 -7.52
CA ASN A 459 -3.20 0.23 -6.89
C ASN A 459 -2.11 1.26 -6.58
N LEU A 460 -1.76 1.35 -5.29
CA LEU A 460 -0.64 2.10 -4.77
C LEU A 460 0.36 1.14 -4.14
N SER A 461 1.58 1.12 -4.69
CA SER A 461 2.64 0.25 -4.20
C SER A 461 3.77 1.07 -3.57
N ALA A 462 4.45 0.53 -2.56
CA ALA A 462 5.70 1.08 -2.08
C ALA A 462 6.87 0.21 -2.55
N ILE A 463 8.01 0.81 -2.86
CA ILE A 463 9.26 0.11 -3.14
C ILE A 463 10.21 0.38 -2.00
N THR A 464 10.46 -0.65 -1.19
CA THR A 464 11.47 -0.54 -0.15
C THR A 464 12.84 -0.46 -0.82
N ASP A 465 13.56 0.63 -0.54
CA ASP A 465 15.00 0.66 -0.72
C ASP A 465 15.63 0.31 0.63
N PRO A 466 16.21 -0.89 0.84
CA PRO A 466 16.81 -1.25 2.13
C PRO A 466 17.90 -0.26 2.57
N SER A 467 18.53 0.46 1.63
CA SER A 467 19.49 1.52 1.96
C SER A 467 18.85 2.68 2.71
N ILE A 468 17.54 2.92 2.57
CA ILE A 468 16.81 3.98 3.28
C ILE A 468 16.80 3.74 4.79
N ASN A 469 16.80 2.47 5.22
CA ASN A 469 16.87 2.10 6.63
C ASN A 469 18.24 2.45 7.23
N LEU A 470 19.27 2.57 6.39
CA LEU A 470 20.64 2.94 6.79
C LEU A 470 20.90 4.45 6.73
N ARG A 471 19.97 5.24 6.17
CA ARG A 471 20.16 6.69 6.05
C ARG A 471 19.90 7.37 7.40
N PRO A 472 20.77 8.28 7.85
CA PRO A 472 20.50 9.14 8.98
C PRO A 472 19.14 9.85 8.87
N ARG A 473 18.34 9.86 9.93
CA ARG A 473 17.17 10.76 9.99
C ARG A 473 17.64 12.16 10.30
N GLY A 474 17.68 13.03 9.30
CA GLY A 474 17.98 14.45 9.53
C GLY A 474 16.75 15.19 10.04
N LYS A 475 16.73 15.69 11.28
CA LYS A 475 15.88 16.85 11.56
C LYS A 475 16.58 18.06 10.95
N SER A 476 16.10 18.46 9.77
CA SER A 476 16.65 19.54 8.92
C SER A 476 17.95 19.22 8.16
N TYR A 477 18.07 19.83 6.98
CA TYR A 477 19.27 19.86 6.14
C TYR A 477 20.53 20.36 6.91
N ASN A 478 20.33 21.10 8.01
CA ASN A 478 21.43 21.62 8.83
C ASN A 478 22.04 20.57 9.77
N GLU A 479 21.38 19.46 10.04
CA GLU A 479 21.90 18.37 10.91
C GLU A 479 22.36 17.13 10.12
N ALA A 480 22.23 17.15 8.78
CA ALA A 480 22.47 16.02 7.89
C ALA A 480 23.94 15.53 7.84
N ARG A 481 24.85 16.11 8.63
CA ARG A 481 26.26 15.69 8.71
C ARG A 481 26.61 14.91 9.99
N GLY A 482 25.66 14.65 10.89
CA GLY A 482 25.94 13.91 12.13
C GLY A 482 24.87 12.89 12.57
N GLY A 483 23.82 12.67 11.79
CA GLY A 483 22.71 11.80 12.21
C GLY A 483 23.09 10.32 12.26
N ILE A 484 22.67 9.63 13.31
CA ILE A 484 22.83 8.19 13.48
C ILE A 484 21.68 7.49 12.72
N SER A 485 21.99 6.35 12.10
CA SER A 485 21.00 5.53 11.39
C SER A 485 19.91 5.04 12.37
N PRO A 486 18.61 5.06 12.00
CA PRO A 486 17.52 4.67 12.90
C PRO A 486 17.54 3.19 13.30
N ILE A 487 18.35 2.37 12.63
CA ILE A 487 18.56 0.96 13.02
C ILE A 487 19.72 0.78 14.00
N VAL A 488 20.61 1.78 14.14
CA VAL A 488 21.76 1.73 15.03
C VAL A 488 21.37 2.44 16.33
N PRO A 489 21.23 1.70 17.44
CA PRO A 489 20.91 2.31 18.72
C PRO A 489 22.10 3.15 19.17
N SER A 490 21.81 4.38 19.55
CA SER A 490 22.76 5.27 20.22
C SER A 490 22.47 5.32 21.70
N LEU A 491 23.49 5.59 22.51
CA LEU A 491 23.33 5.78 23.95
C LEU A 491 23.22 7.27 24.29
N THR A 492 22.47 7.60 25.34
CA THR A 492 22.51 8.90 26.01
C THR A 492 23.78 9.02 26.86
N ASP A 493 24.06 10.21 27.39
CA ASP A 493 25.22 10.42 28.26
C ASP A 493 25.17 9.55 29.53
N GLU A 494 23.97 9.12 29.94
CA GLU A 494 23.71 8.21 31.06
C GLU A 494 23.84 6.72 30.69
N GLY A 495 24.19 6.40 29.44
CA GLY A 495 24.35 5.02 28.96
C GLY A 495 23.04 4.28 28.63
N ASN A 496 21.90 4.97 28.63
CA ASN A 496 20.61 4.42 28.22
C ASN A 496 20.43 4.54 26.71
N ILE A 497 19.54 3.75 26.10
CA ILE A 497 19.21 3.94 24.67
C ILE A 497 18.54 5.29 24.47
N ASP A 498 19.03 6.04 23.49
CA ASP A 498 18.35 7.22 22.97
C ASP A 498 17.19 6.77 22.07
N TRP A 499 16.05 6.47 22.69
CA TRP A 499 14.81 6.09 22.00
C TRP A 499 14.30 7.16 21.02
N LYS A 500 14.81 8.39 21.09
CA LYS A 500 14.50 9.45 20.11
C LYS A 500 15.18 9.21 18.76
N LYS A 501 16.29 8.45 18.76
CA LYS A 501 17.11 8.16 17.58
C LYS A 501 16.96 6.72 17.07
N PHE A 502 16.49 5.79 17.91
CA PHE A 502 16.35 4.38 17.57
C PHE A 502 14.90 3.99 17.22
N SER A 503 14.72 3.27 16.11
CA SER A 503 13.42 2.78 15.64
C SER A 503 13.42 1.25 15.60
N LEU A 504 12.65 0.62 16.49
CA LEU A 504 12.43 -0.83 16.49
C LEU A 504 11.86 -1.31 15.15
N ASP A 505 10.96 -0.53 14.55
CA ASP A 505 10.44 -0.80 13.21
C ASP A 505 11.55 -0.84 12.17
N ALA A 506 12.42 0.17 12.15
CA ALA A 506 13.47 0.24 11.15
C ALA A 506 14.42 -0.96 11.26
N ALA A 507 14.79 -1.33 12.49
CA ALA A 507 15.63 -2.49 12.76
C ALA A 507 14.94 -3.79 12.32
N PHE A 508 13.68 -3.96 12.73
CA PHE A 508 12.83 -5.08 12.34
C PHE A 508 12.70 -5.19 10.81
N LEU A 509 12.35 -4.09 10.15
CA LEU A 509 12.16 -4.03 8.71
C LEU A 509 13.46 -4.26 7.97
N TYR A 510 14.60 -3.77 8.47
CA TYR A 510 15.89 -4.07 7.89
C TYR A 510 16.16 -5.57 7.89
N LEU A 511 15.92 -6.24 9.02
CA LEU A 511 16.10 -7.69 9.15
C LEU A 511 15.11 -8.47 8.27
N SER A 512 13.82 -8.14 8.31
CA SER A 512 12.78 -8.82 7.53
C SER A 512 12.90 -8.56 6.03
N SER A 513 13.26 -7.34 5.64
CA SER A 513 13.42 -6.96 4.23
C SER A 513 14.67 -7.58 3.60
N THR A 514 15.71 -7.90 4.36
CA THR A 514 16.94 -8.46 3.78
C THR A 514 16.68 -9.82 3.14
N GLU A 515 15.93 -10.70 3.80
CA GLU A 515 15.63 -12.02 3.25
C GLU A 515 14.60 -11.96 2.13
N GLY A 516 13.53 -11.18 2.31
CA GLY A 516 12.54 -10.94 1.26
C GLY A 516 13.15 -10.27 0.01
N PHE A 517 14.10 -9.36 0.19
CA PHE A 517 14.83 -8.70 -0.89
C PHE A 517 15.68 -9.69 -1.70
N LYS A 518 16.33 -10.67 -1.06
CA LYS A 518 17.08 -11.72 -1.79
C LYS A 518 16.18 -12.59 -2.65
N GLN A 519 14.95 -12.83 -2.20
CA GLN A 519 13.98 -13.67 -2.88
C GLN A 519 13.17 -12.90 -3.93
N ALA A 520 13.06 -11.58 -3.77
CA ALA A 520 12.30 -10.72 -4.66
C ALA A 520 12.97 -10.59 -6.04
N PRO A 521 12.23 -10.80 -7.13
CA PRO A 521 12.79 -10.64 -8.46
C PRO A 521 13.27 -9.20 -8.69
N GLY A 522 14.58 -9.03 -8.95
CA GLY A 522 15.19 -7.71 -9.13
C GLY A 522 15.35 -6.88 -7.86
N GLY A 523 15.19 -7.48 -6.67
CA GLY A 523 15.19 -6.72 -5.41
C GLY A 523 14.02 -5.73 -5.29
N LEU A 524 12.96 -5.92 -6.07
CA LEU A 524 11.74 -5.11 -6.05
C LEU A 524 10.79 -5.66 -4.99
N PHE A 525 10.97 -5.15 -3.78
CA PHE A 525 10.31 -5.66 -2.59
C PHE A 525 9.76 -4.52 -1.73
N ASP A 526 8.61 -4.75 -1.11
CA ASP A 526 7.95 -3.85 -0.17
C ASP A 526 7.91 -4.46 1.23
N ALA A 527 9.09 -4.67 1.84
CA ALA A 527 9.39 -5.23 3.18
C ALA A 527 8.72 -6.57 3.61
N GLN A 528 7.59 -6.95 3.02
CA GLN A 528 6.78 -8.14 3.26
C GLN A 528 6.06 -8.61 1.97
N VAL A 529 6.04 -7.83 0.88
CA VAL A 529 5.36 -8.20 -0.38
C VAL A 529 6.29 -7.93 -1.56
N GLU A 530 6.45 -8.89 -2.46
CA GLU A 530 7.14 -8.63 -3.73
C GLU A 530 6.32 -7.63 -4.53
N LEU A 531 6.98 -6.62 -5.12
CA LEU A 531 6.29 -5.48 -5.72
C LEU A 531 5.26 -5.92 -6.77
N GLY A 532 5.61 -6.92 -7.58
CA GLY A 532 4.68 -7.45 -8.58
C GLY A 532 3.49 -8.22 -8.01
N ASN A 533 3.60 -8.75 -6.80
CA ASN A 533 2.48 -9.41 -6.13
C ASN A 533 1.53 -8.40 -5.46
N SER A 534 1.89 -7.10 -5.43
CA SER A 534 1.06 -6.03 -4.89
C SER A 534 0.00 -5.49 -5.87
N LYS A 535 0.04 -5.94 -7.13
CA LYS A 535 -0.88 -5.51 -8.18
C LYS A 535 -2.00 -6.53 -8.38
N LEU A 536 -3.16 -6.09 -8.86
CA LEU A 536 -4.22 -7.00 -9.30
C LEU A 536 -3.76 -7.85 -10.50
N LEU A 537 -4.29 -9.07 -10.64
CA LEU A 537 -4.03 -9.91 -11.83
C LEU A 537 -4.45 -9.22 -13.14
N THR A 538 -5.46 -8.34 -13.10
CA THR A 538 -5.90 -7.57 -14.28
C THR A 538 -4.87 -6.54 -14.75
N LEU A 539 -3.93 -6.15 -13.90
CA LEU A 539 -2.85 -5.20 -14.17
C LEU A 539 -1.50 -5.89 -14.40
N ASP A 540 -1.43 -7.22 -14.27
CA ASP A 540 -0.19 -7.99 -14.32
C ASP A 540 -0.11 -8.79 -15.63
N HIS A 541 0.85 -8.47 -16.50
CA HIS A 541 1.05 -9.15 -17.77
C HIS A 541 2.14 -10.23 -17.68
N ARG A 542 2.65 -10.52 -16.49
CA ARG A 542 3.63 -11.59 -16.27
C ARG A 542 2.93 -12.94 -16.15
N PRO A 543 3.64 -14.04 -16.44
CA PRO A 543 3.09 -15.39 -16.28
C PRO A 543 3.03 -15.85 -14.82
N LEU A 544 2.23 -16.89 -14.54
CA LEU A 544 2.07 -17.44 -13.18
C LEU A 544 3.40 -17.91 -12.56
N HIS A 545 4.31 -18.45 -13.36
CA HIS A 545 5.59 -18.98 -12.88
C HIS A 545 6.53 -17.92 -12.26
N VAL A 546 6.24 -16.62 -12.44
CA VAL A 546 6.98 -15.55 -11.74
C VAL A 546 6.69 -15.56 -10.24
N SER A 547 5.52 -16.04 -9.82
CA SER A 547 5.14 -16.10 -8.40
C SER A 547 4.90 -17.51 -7.91
N LEU A 548 4.69 -18.51 -8.78
CA LEU A 548 4.39 -19.90 -8.42
C LEU A 548 5.47 -20.86 -8.93
N THR A 549 5.73 -21.93 -8.19
CA THR A 549 6.56 -23.04 -8.69
C THR A 549 5.83 -23.85 -9.75
N LYS A 550 6.55 -24.70 -10.49
CA LYS A 550 5.94 -25.59 -11.48
C LYS A 550 4.94 -26.54 -10.82
N GLU A 551 5.27 -27.08 -9.65
CA GLU A 551 4.45 -28.00 -8.87
C GLU A 551 3.18 -27.31 -8.35
N GLU A 552 3.30 -26.06 -7.89
CA GLU A 552 2.15 -25.25 -7.48
C GLU A 552 1.20 -24.97 -8.65
N MET A 553 1.73 -24.60 -9.82
CA MET A 553 0.92 -24.40 -11.02
C MET A 553 0.24 -25.69 -11.48
N GLU A 554 0.94 -26.83 -11.47
CA GLU A 554 0.37 -28.14 -11.79
C GLU A 554 -0.73 -28.53 -10.79
N ARG A 555 -0.50 -28.33 -9.49
CA ARG A 555 -1.51 -28.55 -8.45
C ARG A 555 -2.73 -27.66 -8.67
N MET A 556 -2.53 -26.38 -8.99
CA MET A 556 -3.61 -25.44 -9.25
C MET A 556 -4.38 -25.80 -10.53
N TRP A 557 -3.70 -26.22 -11.59
CA TRP A 557 -4.34 -26.70 -12.82
C TRP A 557 -5.15 -27.98 -12.60
N ASN A 558 -4.75 -28.84 -11.66
CA ASN A 558 -5.47 -30.06 -11.33
C ASN A 558 -6.60 -29.85 -10.32
N ASP A 559 -6.79 -28.63 -9.81
CA ASP A 559 -7.93 -28.28 -8.97
C ASP A 559 -9.23 -28.30 -9.82
N PRO A 560 -10.24 -29.11 -9.45
CA PRO A 560 -11.46 -29.23 -10.23
C PRO A 560 -12.22 -27.91 -10.43
N GLU A 561 -12.18 -27.01 -9.44
CA GLU A 561 -12.84 -25.71 -9.54
C GLU A 561 -12.10 -24.81 -10.53
N ILE A 562 -10.76 -24.77 -10.47
CA ILE A 562 -9.94 -24.04 -11.42
C ILE A 562 -10.13 -24.60 -12.83
N GLN A 563 -10.12 -25.91 -13.03
CA GLN A 563 -10.35 -26.51 -14.34
C GLN A 563 -11.70 -26.13 -14.92
N ARG A 564 -12.76 -26.16 -14.09
CA ARG A 564 -14.09 -25.73 -14.51
C ARG A 564 -14.07 -24.28 -14.97
N VAL A 565 -13.49 -23.38 -14.16
CA VAL A 565 -13.36 -21.96 -14.50
C VAL A 565 -12.54 -21.73 -15.78
N MET A 566 -11.38 -22.37 -15.92
CA MET A 566 -10.52 -22.21 -17.09
C MET A 566 -11.19 -22.76 -18.36
N LYS A 567 -11.90 -23.88 -18.25
CA LYS A 567 -12.67 -24.46 -19.36
C LYS A 567 -13.81 -23.55 -19.81
N GLU A 568 -14.56 -22.96 -18.87
CA GLU A 568 -15.61 -21.96 -19.17
C GLU A 568 -15.05 -20.74 -19.93
N ARG A 569 -13.77 -20.40 -19.69
CA ARG A 569 -13.05 -19.31 -20.36
C ARG A 569 -12.36 -19.72 -21.66
N GLY A 570 -12.39 -21.00 -22.04
CA GLY A 570 -11.62 -21.51 -23.19
C GLY A 570 -10.10 -21.47 -22.99
N ILE A 571 -9.61 -21.47 -21.75
CA ILE A 571 -8.19 -21.44 -21.42
C ILE A 571 -7.68 -22.87 -21.23
N GLY A 572 -6.81 -23.31 -22.14
CA GLY A 572 -6.11 -24.59 -22.03
C GLY A 572 -4.91 -24.55 -21.09
N LYS A 573 -4.39 -25.73 -20.74
CA LYS A 573 -3.25 -25.89 -19.84
C LYS A 573 -2.02 -25.09 -20.28
N GLU A 574 -1.69 -25.13 -21.57
CA GLU A 574 -0.53 -24.41 -22.12
C GLU A 574 -0.61 -22.91 -21.82
N LYS A 575 -1.75 -22.28 -22.12
CA LYS A 575 -2.00 -20.88 -21.83
C LYS A 575 -2.00 -20.60 -20.32
N PHE A 576 -2.54 -21.50 -19.50
CA PHE A 576 -2.48 -21.36 -18.04
C PHE A 576 -1.04 -21.35 -17.49
N MET A 577 -0.17 -22.21 -18.03
CA MET A 577 1.21 -22.37 -17.54
C MET A 577 2.16 -21.28 -18.02
N ALA A 578 1.95 -20.75 -19.23
CA ALA A 578 2.90 -19.83 -19.89
C ALA A 578 2.33 -18.44 -20.18
N GLY A 579 1.01 -18.28 -20.21
CA GLY A 579 0.35 -17.04 -20.61
C GLY A 579 0.39 -15.95 -19.54
N PRO A 580 0.12 -14.69 -19.93
CA PRO A 580 -0.03 -13.57 -18.99
C PRO A 580 -1.16 -13.80 -17.98
N ARG A 581 -0.94 -13.41 -16.73
CA ARG A 581 -1.95 -13.46 -15.65
C ARG A 581 -3.24 -12.71 -15.99
N SER A 582 -3.12 -11.53 -16.57
CA SER A 582 -4.26 -10.72 -17.02
C SER A 582 -5.13 -11.41 -18.06
N GLU A 583 -4.55 -12.30 -18.89
CA GLU A 583 -5.29 -13.10 -19.86
C GLU A 583 -5.98 -14.31 -19.25
N LEU A 584 -5.66 -14.66 -18.00
CA LEU A 584 -6.42 -15.64 -17.25
C LEU A 584 -7.75 -15.07 -16.80
N ILE A 585 -7.89 -13.74 -16.71
CA ILE A 585 -9.13 -13.07 -16.28
C ILE A 585 -10.04 -12.76 -17.47
N PRO A 586 -11.36 -13.05 -17.40
CA PRO A 586 -12.29 -12.79 -18.50
C PRO A 586 -12.28 -11.31 -18.90
N GLU A 587 -12.42 -11.05 -20.20
CA GLU A 587 -12.51 -9.68 -20.72
C GLU A 587 -13.70 -8.92 -20.13
N SER A 588 -14.84 -9.59 -19.87
CA SER A 588 -16.00 -9.00 -19.19
C SER A 588 -15.64 -8.46 -17.81
N VAL A 589 -14.88 -9.20 -17.02
CA VAL A 589 -14.41 -8.76 -15.70
C VAL A 589 -13.41 -7.62 -15.84
N ARG A 590 -12.48 -7.68 -16.80
CA ARG A 590 -11.53 -6.59 -17.09
C ARG A 590 -12.21 -5.30 -17.55
N LYS A 591 -13.40 -5.39 -18.17
CA LYS A 591 -14.22 -4.23 -18.55
C LYS A 591 -14.96 -3.62 -17.36
N HIS A 592 -15.44 -4.44 -16.42
CA HIS A 592 -16.15 -3.96 -15.23
C HIS A 592 -15.23 -3.53 -14.09
N ILE A 593 -14.02 -4.08 -14.00
CA ILE A 593 -13.01 -3.69 -13.01
C ILE A 593 -11.96 -2.82 -13.70
N ALA A 594 -12.08 -1.51 -13.53
CA ALA A 594 -11.06 -0.55 -13.96
C ALA A 594 -9.87 -0.63 -13.00
N GLY A 595 -8.94 -1.55 -13.29
CA GLY A 595 -7.63 -1.59 -12.66
C GLY A 595 -6.83 -0.36 -13.07
N ILE A 596 -6.39 0.43 -12.09
CA ILE A 596 -5.61 1.64 -12.30
C ILE A 596 -4.34 1.54 -11.48
N ASP A 597 -3.20 1.51 -12.15
CA ASP A 597 -1.91 1.60 -11.47
C ASP A 597 -1.55 3.07 -11.25
N LEU A 598 -1.47 3.48 -9.98
CA LEU A 598 -0.97 4.81 -9.61
C LEU A 598 0.55 4.84 -9.45
N GLY A 599 1.20 3.68 -9.64
CA GLY A 599 2.63 3.52 -9.62
C GLY A 599 3.19 3.21 -8.24
N GLU A 600 4.39 3.73 -8.02
CA GLU A 600 5.24 3.35 -6.91
C GLU A 600 5.73 4.57 -6.12
N ILE A 601 5.94 4.41 -4.82
CA ILE A 601 6.64 5.40 -3.98
C ILE A 601 7.90 4.81 -3.37
N LEU A 602 8.90 5.65 -3.11
CA LEU A 602 10.11 5.20 -2.41
C LEU A 602 9.79 5.11 -0.93
N GLY A 603 10.04 3.95 -0.33
CA GLY A 603 9.79 3.71 1.08
C GLY A 603 9.30 2.29 1.30
N HIS A 604 9.21 1.88 2.55
CA HIS A 604 8.51 0.65 2.91
C HIS A 604 7.07 0.98 3.26
N HIS A 605 6.17 0.00 3.17
CA HIS A 605 4.77 0.25 3.48
C HIS A 605 4.51 0.61 4.95
N TRP A 606 5.49 0.43 5.87
CA TRP A 606 5.40 1.03 7.22
C TRP A 606 5.79 2.52 7.29
N CYS A 607 6.33 3.13 6.23
CA CYS A 607 6.60 4.57 6.20
C CYS A 607 5.30 5.39 6.34
N ALA A 608 4.13 4.76 6.14
CA ALA A 608 2.81 5.34 6.40
C ALA A 608 2.46 5.43 7.91
N PHE A 609 3.23 4.79 8.79
CA PHE A 609 3.10 4.92 10.26
C PHE A 609 4.14 5.90 10.81
N LYS A 610 3.88 6.52 11.97
CA LYS A 610 4.91 7.30 12.70
C LYS A 610 6.01 6.39 13.26
N GLN A 611 5.58 5.43 14.07
CA GLN A 611 6.32 4.25 14.51
C GLN A 611 5.25 3.21 14.87
N ALA A 612 5.33 2.04 14.26
CA ALA A 612 4.41 0.95 14.44
C ALA A 612 4.55 0.30 15.82
N ILE A 613 5.78 -0.01 16.22
CA ILE A 613 6.15 -0.60 17.50
C ILE A 613 6.79 0.48 18.38
N LYS A 614 5.99 1.08 19.27
CA LYS A 614 6.45 2.07 20.24
C LYS A 614 6.98 1.35 21.49
N PRO A 615 8.12 1.76 22.08
CA PRO A 615 8.50 1.26 23.40
C PRO A 615 7.47 1.73 24.46
N PRO A 616 7.37 1.03 25.60
CA PRO A 616 6.53 1.43 26.71
C PRO A 616 6.67 2.92 27.07
N ALA A 617 5.58 3.57 27.45
CA ALA A 617 5.56 5.01 27.75
C ALA A 617 6.46 5.37 28.93
N GLU A 618 6.77 4.39 29.78
CA GLU A 618 7.73 4.46 30.88
C GLU A 618 9.18 4.55 30.39
N LEU A 619 9.51 3.97 29.23
CA LEU A 619 10.86 4.00 28.62
C LEU A 619 11.07 5.24 27.76
N SER A 620 10.08 5.61 26.95
CA SER A 620 10.13 6.84 26.15
C SER A 620 8.74 7.23 25.70
N LYS A 621 8.48 8.54 25.63
CA LYS A 621 7.32 9.14 24.93
C LYS A 621 7.70 9.77 23.58
N GLU A 622 8.99 9.80 23.29
CA GLU A 622 9.56 10.39 22.08
C GLU A 622 10.05 9.28 21.16
N TYR A 623 9.71 9.41 19.88
CA TYR A 623 9.84 8.36 18.89
C TYR A 623 10.31 8.95 17.56
N PRO A 624 11.14 8.23 16.80
CA PRO A 624 11.52 8.70 15.48
C PRO A 624 10.31 8.58 14.53
N GLU A 625 9.90 9.69 13.90
CA GLU A 625 8.89 9.71 12.82
C GLU A 625 9.50 9.52 11.42
N TRP A 626 8.94 8.62 10.60
CA TRP A 626 9.40 8.40 9.22
C TRP A 626 9.24 9.68 8.39
N GLN A 627 10.23 9.99 7.55
CA GLN A 627 10.26 11.22 6.75
C GLN A 627 9.44 11.14 5.45
N PHE A 628 8.41 10.31 5.44
CA PHE A 628 7.51 10.20 4.29
C PHE A 628 6.41 11.28 4.39
N PRO A 629 6.14 12.05 3.33
CA PRO A 629 5.13 13.12 3.37
C PRO A 629 3.71 12.54 3.26
N ARG A 630 3.27 11.88 4.34
CA ARG A 630 2.02 11.11 4.45
C ARG A 630 0.77 11.92 4.09
N MET A 631 0.65 13.13 4.61
CA MET A 631 -0.53 13.97 4.30
C MET A 631 -0.56 14.43 2.86
N ALA A 632 0.57 14.87 2.29
CA ALA A 632 0.66 15.18 0.87
C ALA A 632 0.24 13.99 -0.01
N TYR A 633 0.67 12.78 0.37
CA TYR A 633 0.29 11.55 -0.31
C TYR A 633 -1.23 11.30 -0.27
N MET A 634 -1.85 11.44 0.90
CA MET A 634 -3.29 11.27 1.04
C MET A 634 -4.11 12.31 0.29
N ARG A 635 -3.68 13.58 0.29
CA ARG A 635 -4.35 14.64 -0.49
C ARG A 635 -4.25 14.37 -1.98
N ALA A 636 -3.08 13.97 -2.47
CA ALA A 636 -2.90 13.58 -3.87
C ALA A 636 -3.77 12.38 -4.26
N MET A 637 -3.87 11.37 -3.39
CA MET A 637 -4.74 10.21 -3.59
C MET A 637 -6.22 10.64 -3.66
N LEU A 638 -6.70 11.45 -2.73
CA LEU A 638 -8.08 11.91 -2.72
C LEU A 638 -8.41 12.80 -3.92
N GLN A 639 -7.49 13.69 -4.32
CA GLN A 639 -7.63 14.48 -5.55
C GLN A 639 -7.65 13.59 -6.81
N THR A 640 -6.89 12.49 -6.82
CA THR A 640 -6.92 11.48 -7.91
C THR A 640 -8.26 10.75 -7.96
N LEU A 641 -8.80 10.34 -6.81
CA LEU A 641 -10.14 9.75 -6.72
C LEU A 641 -11.23 10.73 -7.16
N ALA A 642 -11.12 11.99 -6.76
CA ALA A 642 -12.03 13.06 -7.16
C ALA A 642 -12.03 13.25 -8.68
N PHE A 643 -10.85 13.32 -9.28
CA PHE A 643 -10.69 13.41 -10.72
C PHE A 643 -11.24 12.19 -11.44
N TYR A 644 -11.02 10.98 -10.91
CA TYR A 644 -11.57 9.75 -11.46
C TYR A 644 -13.10 9.76 -11.48
N ASN A 645 -13.74 10.22 -10.40
CA ASN A 645 -15.20 10.36 -10.40
C ASN A 645 -15.66 11.32 -11.52
N LEU A 646 -15.04 12.50 -11.65
CA LEU A 646 -15.37 13.44 -12.74
C LEU A 646 -15.18 12.84 -14.13
N TYR A 647 -14.11 12.07 -14.33
CA TYR A 647 -13.85 11.34 -15.57
C TYR A 647 -14.98 10.35 -15.86
N GLN A 648 -15.35 9.50 -14.89
CA GLN A 648 -16.43 8.53 -15.04
C GLN A 648 -17.76 9.20 -15.39
N GLN A 649 -18.14 10.27 -14.67
CA GLN A 649 -19.39 10.99 -14.96
C GLN A 649 -19.36 11.66 -16.35
N THR A 650 -18.20 12.10 -16.81
CA THR A 650 -18.04 12.71 -18.14
C THR A 650 -18.17 11.66 -19.25
N VAL A 651 -17.54 10.49 -19.10
CA VAL A 651 -17.60 9.40 -20.08
C VAL A 651 -19.01 8.81 -20.17
N ALA A 652 -19.63 8.50 -19.02
CA ALA A 652 -20.98 7.96 -18.98
C ALA A 652 -22.01 8.88 -19.66
N THR A 653 -21.85 10.20 -19.54
CA THR A 653 -22.74 11.17 -20.21
C THR A 653 -22.62 11.13 -21.74
N LYS A 654 -21.44 10.77 -22.29
CA LYS A 654 -21.25 10.66 -23.74
C LYS A 654 -21.91 9.40 -24.29
N GLU A 655 -21.81 8.27 -23.58
CA GLU A 655 -22.42 7.00 -23.98
C GLU A 655 -23.96 7.06 -23.98
N VAL A 656 -24.58 7.82 -23.09
CA VAL A 656 -26.05 8.00 -23.07
C VAL A 656 -26.57 8.87 -24.22
N LYS A 657 -25.71 9.71 -24.81
CA LYS A 657 -26.08 10.63 -25.91
C LYS A 657 -25.85 10.04 -27.31
N GLN A 658 -25.11 8.93 -27.39
CA GLN A 658 -24.92 8.15 -28.62
C GLN A 658 -25.96 7.04 -28.68
#